data_AF-A0A833QK99-F1
#
_entry.id   AF-A0A833QK99-F1
#
_cell.length_a   1.000
_cell.length_b   1.000
_cell.length_c   1.000
_cell.angle_alpha   90.00
_cell.angle_beta   90.00
_cell.angle_gamma   90.00
#
_symmetry.space_group_name_H-M   'P 1'
#
loop_
_entity.id
_entity.type
_entity.pdbx_description
1 polymer ?
#
loop_
_entity_poly.entity_id
_entity_poly.type
_entity_poly.pdbx_seq_one_letter_code
_entity_poly.pdbx_strand_id
1 'polypeptide(L)'
;MPWYILRNCRLAIDLSREAVVFRHNEGKMLKDKKIQVYEMVRCKSRKYCKIQERDEAENVIKLTLLLRSNSRSFKDEVSMINVFRKECAKVKACRLKVTRPDNLTFCDQVKMMSETDILALPHGAQLTNLFFMDKNSSVMEFFPKGWKDLAGPGQFVYQWISAYSGMRHVGTWHDPKGDKFVEIKGENEEKKQIYVVYMGSASPDSSKDFLRESHLKLLGSVLKRGEKAENILVRNYKYGFSGFAARLSEAEALALKRKPGVVSVFVDPVYKPHTTRSWDFLQQNYALIDSRPNSDSTPATADTIIGLLDTGIWPESESFSDNGFGAVPSRWKGICMKGSNFTSSNCNKKLIGARYYATDEAPFAPTVQSNVNSARDEQGHGTHTASTAAGNSITGASYYGLASGTAKGGSTGSRIAMYRVCSSAGCPGSQILAGFDDAVADGVDLLSVSLGASAFFRPDFSEDPIAIGAFHAVAKGITVVCSAGNDGPTASSVVNAAPWILTVAATTIDRYFESDILLGGNRSAIKGEAINFSMLNKSPNYPLIDGGSAKSNSSDVTSASYCEPGTLDGSKTKGKIVVCKHSQSDTSKTIIFQALKDLGSIGTIFANDMETYVASSYNTFPVSDITAQAANDVFSYINSTKNPVATILPTITVTKFKPAPVIAYFSSRGPSARTRNLLKPDIAAPGVNILASWIPTSTGVPNGQKPSQFNLVSGTSMACPHVAGVAATIKAWNPTWSPFAIRSAIMTTATQANSDKAPLMTISGSAATPYDIGSGEVVPTAALQPGLVYDLTTRDLLLFLCNYGYNSSKISLISNNTNGFSCPSNSSINLISDLNYPSIAVSALKQNEVRTVNRVVTNVGAQDDTVYTASVNSPSGLDVRVVPNKLKFSKSYKSLGFQVLFSVKDSSLQGDLFGSITWSDGTHTVRSPFAVTTAG
;
A
#
# COMPACT_ATOMS: atom_id res chain seq x y z
N MET A 1 -42.21 -12.49 16.36
CA MET A 1 -42.52 -12.17 17.77
C MET A 1 -41.93 -10.79 18.08
N PRO A 2 -42.59 -9.98 18.93
CA PRO A 2 -42.11 -8.65 19.30
C PRO A 2 -40.90 -8.69 20.25
N TRP A 3 -40.30 -7.52 20.48
CA TRP A 3 -39.10 -7.35 21.29
C TRP A 3 -39.33 -7.58 22.79
N TYR A 4 -38.31 -8.09 23.48
CA TYR A 4 -38.12 -7.90 24.92
C TYR A 4 -36.69 -7.44 25.19
N ILE A 5 -36.52 -6.16 25.55
CA ILE A 5 -35.28 -5.67 26.15
C ILE A 5 -35.34 -6.01 27.64
N LEU A 6 -34.56 -6.99 28.08
CA LEU A 6 -34.40 -7.28 29.51
C LEU A 6 -33.72 -6.07 30.19
N ARG A 7 -34.50 -5.32 30.98
CA ARG A 7 -34.00 -4.17 31.76
C ARG A 7 -33.46 -4.52 33.15
N ASN A 8 -33.73 -5.73 33.66
CA ASN A 8 -33.26 -6.23 34.97
C ASN A 8 -32.78 -7.69 34.84
N CYS A 9 -31.79 -8.15 35.64
CA CYS A 9 -31.35 -9.56 35.65
C CYS A 9 -32.36 -10.52 36.30
N ARG A 10 -33.53 -10.05 36.76
CA ARG A 10 -34.53 -10.81 37.55
C ARG A 10 -35.17 -12.02 36.86
N LEU A 11 -34.95 -12.25 35.55
CA LEU A 11 -35.46 -13.41 34.81
C LEU A 11 -34.35 -14.14 34.04
N ALA A 12 -33.44 -14.76 34.79
CA ALA A 12 -32.47 -15.73 34.27
C ALA A 12 -32.76 -17.13 34.85
N ILE A 13 -33.25 -18.02 33.97
CA ILE A 13 -33.68 -19.40 34.29
C ILE A 13 -32.54 -20.21 34.94
N ASP A 14 -32.89 -21.14 35.83
CA ASP A 14 -31.91 -22.00 36.48
C ASP A 14 -31.26 -22.98 35.49
N LEU A 15 -29.97 -22.79 35.28
CA LEU A 15 -29.07 -23.67 34.53
C LEU A 15 -27.78 -23.77 35.34
N SER A 16 -27.81 -24.64 36.34
CA SER A 16 -26.84 -24.79 37.42
C SER A 16 -25.63 -25.68 37.08
N ARG A 17 -25.40 -25.96 35.79
CA ARG A 17 -24.21 -26.66 35.31
C ARG A 17 -23.58 -25.95 34.11
N GLU A 18 -22.26 -26.10 34.01
CA GLU A 18 -21.35 -25.60 32.99
C GLU A 18 -21.18 -24.06 32.87
N ALA A 19 -19.92 -23.64 32.98
CA ALA A 19 -19.46 -22.28 32.72
C ALA A 19 -18.63 -22.27 31.43
N VAL A 20 -19.13 -21.64 30.38
CA VAL A 20 -18.43 -21.51 29.10
C VAL A 20 -17.59 -20.24 29.10
N VAL A 21 -16.29 -20.39 28.88
CA VAL A 21 -15.32 -19.29 28.71
C VAL A 21 -14.94 -19.19 27.23
N PHE A 22 -15.08 -18.01 26.63
CA PHE A 22 -14.73 -17.78 25.23
C PHE A 22 -13.35 -17.11 25.10
N ARG A 23 -12.50 -17.66 24.22
CA ARG A 23 -11.33 -17.00 23.63
C ARG A 23 -11.17 -17.46 22.19
N HIS A 24 -10.91 -16.50 21.29
CA HIS A 24 -10.68 -16.70 19.85
C HIS A 24 -11.89 -17.27 19.06
N ASN A 25 -11.89 -17.10 17.74
CA ASN A 25 -12.91 -17.64 16.80
C ASN A 25 -14.41 -17.33 17.08
N GLU A 26 -14.79 -16.07 17.36
CA GLU A 26 -16.21 -15.65 17.32
C GLU A 26 -16.78 -15.46 15.89
N GLY A 27 -16.62 -16.48 15.04
CA GLY A 27 -17.20 -16.51 13.70
C GLY A 27 -18.74 -16.54 13.72
N LYS A 28 -19.37 -15.72 12.88
CA LYS A 28 -20.80 -15.79 12.50
C LYS A 28 -21.87 -15.45 13.58
N MET A 29 -21.50 -15.06 14.82
CA MET A 29 -22.53 -14.68 15.82
C MET A 29 -23.09 -13.27 15.60
N LEU A 30 -24.42 -13.16 15.45
CA LEU A 30 -25.15 -11.89 15.28
C LEU A 30 -25.00 -10.94 16.48
N LYS A 31 -25.01 -9.62 16.22
CA LYS A 31 -24.87 -8.55 17.23
C LYS A 31 -25.78 -8.74 18.45
N ASP A 32 -27.05 -9.01 18.23
CA ASP A 32 -28.04 -9.13 19.31
C ASP A 32 -27.83 -10.40 20.15
N LYS A 33 -27.33 -11.48 19.52
CA LYS A 33 -26.89 -12.68 20.26
C LYS A 33 -25.64 -12.40 21.09
N LYS A 34 -24.68 -11.61 20.60
CA LYS A 34 -23.53 -11.18 21.41
C LYS A 34 -23.96 -10.37 22.62
N ILE A 35 -24.89 -9.42 22.44
CA ILE A 35 -25.49 -8.65 23.56
C ILE A 35 -26.17 -9.59 24.58
N GLN A 36 -26.97 -10.55 24.12
CA GLN A 36 -27.58 -11.56 25.00
C GLN A 36 -26.55 -12.42 25.75
N VAL A 37 -25.44 -12.80 25.11
CA VAL A 37 -24.34 -13.55 25.75
C VAL A 37 -23.62 -12.70 26.79
N TYR A 38 -23.26 -11.45 26.50
CA TYR A 38 -22.62 -10.57 27.48
C TYR A 38 -23.53 -10.28 28.69
N GLU A 39 -24.82 -10.06 28.49
CA GLU A 39 -25.79 -9.96 29.60
C GLU A 39 -25.90 -11.25 30.40
N MET A 40 -26.01 -12.40 29.74
CA MET A 40 -26.07 -13.69 30.40
C MET A 40 -24.83 -13.92 31.28
N VAL A 41 -23.62 -13.65 30.78
CA VAL A 41 -22.39 -13.80 31.57
C VAL A 41 -22.38 -12.78 32.73
N ARG A 42 -22.72 -11.50 32.47
CA ARG A 42 -22.79 -10.45 33.50
C ARG A 42 -23.75 -10.81 34.65
N CYS A 43 -24.98 -11.20 34.33
CA CYS A 43 -25.97 -11.63 35.32
C CYS A 43 -25.55 -12.94 36.03
N LYS A 44 -25.03 -13.95 35.31
CA LYS A 44 -24.53 -15.20 35.92
C LYS A 44 -23.36 -14.95 36.88
N SER A 45 -22.38 -14.11 36.51
CA SER A 45 -21.23 -13.80 37.37
C SER A 45 -21.63 -13.00 38.62
N ARG A 46 -22.54 -12.01 38.49
CA ARG A 46 -23.11 -11.32 39.68
C ARG A 46 -23.83 -12.31 40.61
N LYS A 47 -24.68 -13.20 40.07
CA LYS A 47 -25.39 -14.25 40.84
C LYS A 47 -24.42 -15.22 41.53
N TYR A 48 -23.40 -15.71 40.82
CA TYR A 48 -22.35 -16.60 41.35
C TYR A 48 -21.59 -15.95 42.51
N CYS A 49 -21.18 -14.69 42.34
CA CYS A 49 -20.47 -13.90 43.36
C CYS A 49 -21.39 -13.29 44.43
N LYS A 50 -22.68 -13.67 44.49
CA LYS A 50 -23.69 -13.19 45.45
C LYS A 50 -23.84 -11.66 45.49
N ILE A 51 -23.64 -11.00 44.36
CA ILE A 51 -23.81 -9.56 44.18
C ILE A 51 -25.28 -9.24 43.92
N GLN A 52 -25.89 -8.43 44.79
CA GLN A 52 -27.23 -7.90 44.58
C GLN A 52 -27.21 -6.78 43.52
N GLU A 53 -28.31 -6.61 42.77
CA GLU A 53 -28.48 -5.44 41.91
C GLU A 53 -28.57 -4.16 42.76
N ARG A 54 -28.01 -3.04 42.27
CA ARG A 54 -27.97 -1.76 42.97
C ARG A 54 -29.36 -1.10 42.92
N ASP A 55 -29.92 -0.72 44.08
CA ASP A 55 -31.08 0.18 44.12
C ASP A 55 -30.71 1.58 43.59
N GLU A 56 -31.53 2.14 42.69
CA GLU A 56 -31.29 3.42 42.01
C GLU A 56 -31.44 4.67 42.92
N ALA A 57 -31.47 4.49 44.25
CA ALA A 57 -31.87 5.51 45.22
C ALA A 57 -30.71 6.37 45.80
N GLU A 58 -29.45 5.99 45.60
CA GLU A 58 -28.29 6.78 46.09
C GLU A 58 -27.77 7.77 45.02
N ASN A 59 -27.99 9.07 45.23
CA ASN A 59 -27.28 10.16 44.53
C ASN A 59 -25.80 10.28 45.02
N VAL A 60 -25.01 9.22 44.83
CA VAL A 60 -23.62 9.09 45.31
C VAL A 60 -22.74 8.57 44.17
N ILE A 61 -21.78 9.39 43.71
CA ILE A 61 -20.89 9.03 42.58
C ILE A 61 -19.70 8.23 43.11
N LYS A 62 -19.63 6.93 42.81
CA LYS A 62 -18.57 6.03 43.29
C LYS A 62 -17.46 5.94 42.23
N LEU A 63 -16.43 6.75 42.43
CA LEU A 63 -15.25 6.87 41.57
C LEU A 63 -14.19 5.87 42.04
N THR A 64 -13.84 4.87 41.23
CA THR A 64 -12.75 3.93 41.53
C THR A 64 -11.50 4.33 40.75
N LEU A 65 -10.44 4.72 41.45
CA LEU A 65 -9.11 4.91 40.88
C LEU A 65 -8.34 3.59 40.96
N LEU A 66 -8.12 2.98 39.79
CA LEU A 66 -7.41 1.72 39.66
C LEU A 66 -5.92 1.97 39.39
N LEU A 67 -5.08 1.47 40.28
CA LEU A 67 -3.62 1.55 40.19
C LEU A 67 -3.06 0.14 40.00
N ARG A 68 -2.06 -0.03 39.15
CA ARG A 68 -1.42 -1.34 38.91
C ARG A 68 -0.01 -1.35 39.46
N SER A 69 0.52 -2.53 39.73
CA SER A 69 1.91 -2.70 40.10
C SER A 69 2.84 -2.44 38.89
N ASN A 70 4.07 -2.01 39.16
CA ASN A 70 5.17 -1.87 38.19
C ASN A 70 4.91 -0.82 37.07
N SER A 71 5.53 -1.01 35.90
CA SER A 71 5.66 -0.01 34.82
C SER A 71 4.37 0.43 34.11
N ARG A 72 3.20 -0.05 34.55
CA ARG A 72 1.87 0.38 34.07
C ARG A 72 1.09 1.20 35.11
N SER A 73 1.77 1.81 36.09
CA SER A 73 1.18 2.79 37.01
C SER A 73 1.56 4.23 36.67
N PHE A 74 0.95 5.18 37.37
CA PHE A 74 1.39 6.58 37.37
C PHE A 74 2.77 6.70 38.04
N LYS A 75 3.68 7.48 37.44
CA LYS A 75 5.04 7.69 37.98
C LYS A 75 5.05 8.32 39.39
N ASP A 76 3.99 9.04 39.74
CA ASP A 76 3.72 9.50 41.09
C ASP A 76 2.25 9.20 41.43
N GLU A 77 2.01 8.00 41.98
CA GLU A 77 0.70 7.61 42.48
C GLU A 77 0.19 8.53 43.60
N VAL A 78 1.08 9.07 44.45
CA VAL A 78 0.69 9.82 45.65
C VAL A 78 0.10 11.18 45.25
N SER A 79 0.78 11.90 44.35
CA SER A 79 0.23 13.14 43.79
C SER A 79 -1.05 12.90 42.99
N MET A 80 -1.11 11.84 42.17
CA MET A 80 -2.32 11.51 41.42
C MET A 80 -3.52 11.17 42.31
N ILE A 81 -3.33 10.35 43.35
CA ILE A 81 -4.37 10.07 44.35
C ILE A 81 -4.81 11.37 45.04
N ASN A 82 -3.89 12.26 45.38
CA ASN A 82 -4.21 13.51 46.07
C ASN A 82 -4.94 14.52 45.16
N VAL A 83 -4.62 14.58 43.86
CA VAL A 83 -5.44 15.29 42.87
C VAL A 83 -6.85 14.70 42.83
N PHE A 84 -6.99 13.38 42.66
CA PHE A 84 -8.30 12.73 42.63
C PHE A 84 -9.14 12.93 43.90
N ARG A 85 -8.50 12.90 45.10
CA ARG A 85 -9.15 13.25 46.37
C ARG A 85 -9.66 14.69 46.36
N LYS A 86 -8.81 15.64 45.94
CA LYS A 86 -9.13 17.07 45.90
C LYS A 86 -10.26 17.40 44.93
N GLU A 87 -10.29 16.78 43.76
CA GLU A 87 -11.34 17.00 42.76
C GLU A 87 -12.65 16.30 43.14
N CYS A 88 -12.61 15.05 43.62
CA CYS A 88 -13.80 14.35 44.12
C CYS A 88 -14.45 15.10 45.30
N ALA A 89 -13.65 15.70 46.20
CA ALA A 89 -14.16 16.50 47.32
C ALA A 89 -14.94 17.77 46.90
N LYS A 90 -14.81 18.26 45.66
CA LYS A 90 -15.62 19.37 45.12
C LYS A 90 -17.01 18.91 44.65
N VAL A 91 -17.19 17.62 44.40
CA VAL A 91 -18.42 17.05 43.85
C VAL A 91 -19.27 16.51 44.99
N LYS A 92 -20.45 17.11 45.20
CA LYS A 92 -21.38 16.71 46.26
C LYS A 92 -21.69 15.21 46.17
N ALA A 93 -21.40 14.48 47.25
CA ALA A 93 -21.56 13.03 47.37
C ALA A 93 -20.70 12.18 46.41
N CYS A 94 -19.57 12.67 45.90
CA CYS A 94 -18.54 11.79 45.32
C CYS A 94 -17.83 10.97 46.42
N ARG A 95 -17.50 9.71 46.11
CA ARG A 95 -16.65 8.83 46.95
C ARG A 95 -15.55 8.20 46.11
N LEU A 96 -14.29 8.48 46.46
CA LEU A 96 -13.11 7.91 45.80
C LEU A 96 -12.68 6.59 46.47
N LYS A 97 -12.60 5.51 45.70
CA LYS A 97 -12.08 4.20 46.09
C LYS A 97 -10.77 3.94 45.33
N VAL A 98 -9.63 3.93 46.01
CA VAL A 98 -8.35 3.54 45.38
C VAL A 98 -8.18 2.03 45.48
N THR A 99 -7.93 1.33 44.38
CA THR A 99 -7.85 -0.15 44.36
C THR A 99 -6.73 -0.62 43.45
N ARG A 100 -6.11 -1.77 43.77
CA ARG A 100 -5.13 -2.44 42.90
C ARG A 100 -5.65 -3.81 42.47
N PRO A 101 -5.74 -4.12 41.16
CA PRO A 101 -6.42 -5.32 40.66
C PRO A 101 -5.59 -6.59 40.85
N ASP A 102 -4.26 -6.45 41.01
CA ASP A 102 -3.31 -7.56 40.99
C ASP A 102 -3.49 -8.54 42.17
N ASN A 103 -4.25 -8.15 43.21
CA ASN A 103 -4.59 -8.96 44.39
C ASN A 103 -6.09 -9.34 44.49
N LEU A 104 -6.92 -9.05 43.48
CA LEU A 104 -8.37 -9.26 43.56
C LEU A 104 -8.80 -10.62 42.97
N THR A 105 -9.59 -11.40 43.73
CA THR A 105 -10.21 -12.62 43.17
C THR A 105 -11.23 -12.26 42.09
N PHE A 106 -11.68 -13.26 41.31
CA PHE A 106 -12.73 -13.07 40.31
C PHE A 106 -13.97 -12.36 40.88
N CYS A 107 -14.42 -12.75 42.07
CA CYS A 107 -15.60 -12.14 42.68
C CYS A 107 -15.35 -10.75 43.27
N ASP A 108 -14.13 -10.46 43.73
CA ASP A 108 -13.77 -9.09 44.13
C ASP A 108 -13.74 -8.15 42.93
N GLN A 109 -13.29 -8.62 41.76
CA GLN A 109 -13.33 -7.86 40.51
C GLN A 109 -14.77 -7.62 40.03
N VAL A 110 -15.63 -8.66 40.01
CA VAL A 110 -17.06 -8.52 39.67
C VAL A 110 -17.74 -7.53 40.62
N LYS A 111 -17.48 -7.64 41.93
CA LYS A 111 -18.00 -6.72 42.95
C LYS A 111 -17.53 -5.29 42.71
N MET A 112 -16.22 -5.06 42.60
CA MET A 112 -15.63 -3.75 42.35
C MET A 112 -16.24 -3.08 41.11
N MET A 113 -16.40 -3.82 40.00
CA MET A 113 -17.00 -3.27 38.78
C MET A 113 -18.48 -2.92 38.96
N SER A 114 -19.27 -3.74 39.66
CA SER A 114 -20.68 -3.41 39.98
C SER A 114 -20.84 -2.24 40.97
N GLU A 115 -19.83 -1.96 41.79
CA GLU A 115 -19.82 -0.84 42.73
C GLU A 115 -19.35 0.49 42.11
N THR A 116 -18.87 0.49 40.86
CA THR A 116 -18.15 1.63 40.26
C THR A 116 -19.00 2.39 39.23
N ASP A 117 -19.24 3.67 39.50
CA ASP A 117 -19.91 4.61 38.59
C ASP A 117 -18.92 5.25 37.60
N ILE A 118 -17.70 5.53 38.04
CA ILE A 118 -16.62 6.05 37.18
C ILE A 118 -15.34 5.26 37.49
N LEU A 119 -14.75 4.60 36.50
CA LEU A 119 -13.45 3.92 36.63
C LEU A 119 -12.35 4.80 36.03
N ALA A 120 -11.39 5.23 36.85
CA ALA A 120 -10.21 5.98 36.42
C ALA A 120 -8.96 5.08 36.46
N LEU A 121 -8.16 5.06 35.39
CA LEU A 121 -6.99 4.16 35.27
C LEU A 121 -5.89 4.72 34.35
N PRO A 122 -4.63 4.30 34.52
CA PRO A 122 -3.59 4.52 33.50
C PRO A 122 -3.81 3.57 32.30
N HIS A 123 -3.53 4.06 31.09
CA HIS A 123 -3.69 3.30 29.86
C HIS A 123 -2.86 1.98 29.85
N GLY A 124 -3.42 0.95 29.23
CA GLY A 124 -2.77 -0.37 29.10
C GLY A 124 -3.03 -1.33 30.27
N ALA A 125 -3.91 -0.96 31.21
CA ALA A 125 -4.48 -1.88 32.18
C ALA A 125 -5.55 -2.77 31.52
N GLN A 126 -5.10 -3.81 30.81
CA GLN A 126 -5.93 -4.75 30.05
C GLN A 126 -6.98 -5.46 30.92
N LEU A 127 -8.16 -4.85 31.07
CA LEU A 127 -9.31 -5.41 31.76
C LEU A 127 -10.34 -5.92 30.76
N THR A 128 -10.26 -7.21 30.45
CA THR A 128 -11.34 -7.94 29.76
C THR A 128 -12.67 -7.90 30.51
N ASN A 129 -12.64 -7.53 31.80
CA ASN A 129 -13.72 -7.71 32.76
C ASN A 129 -14.60 -6.45 32.94
N LEU A 130 -14.40 -5.41 32.11
CA LEU A 130 -15.18 -4.16 32.15
C LEU A 130 -16.69 -4.38 31.93
N PHE A 131 -17.09 -5.46 31.24
CA PHE A 131 -18.50 -5.81 31.04
C PHE A 131 -19.24 -6.20 32.34
N PHE A 132 -18.57 -6.27 33.50
CA PHE A 132 -19.24 -6.43 34.80
C PHE A 132 -19.76 -5.10 35.40
N MET A 133 -19.42 -3.95 34.81
CA MET A 133 -19.93 -2.64 35.23
C MET A 133 -21.42 -2.46 34.89
N ASP A 134 -22.04 -1.40 35.44
CA ASP A 134 -23.38 -0.98 35.03
C ASP A 134 -23.33 -0.14 33.75
N LYS A 135 -24.41 -0.19 32.95
CA LYS A 135 -24.42 0.40 31.58
C LYS A 135 -24.24 1.92 31.55
N ASN A 136 -24.59 2.58 32.65
CA ASN A 136 -24.51 4.02 32.80
C ASN A 136 -23.17 4.47 33.40
N SER A 137 -22.30 3.54 33.80
CA SER A 137 -20.96 3.86 34.31
C SER A 137 -20.07 4.44 33.20
N SER A 138 -19.03 5.18 33.60
CA SER A 138 -18.06 5.80 32.68
C SER A 138 -16.63 5.34 32.96
N VAL A 139 -15.76 5.46 31.96
CA VAL A 139 -14.34 5.07 32.06
C VAL A 139 -13.45 6.24 31.62
N MET A 140 -12.41 6.51 32.40
CA MET A 140 -11.48 7.62 32.20
C MET A 140 -10.04 7.11 32.20
N GLU A 141 -9.43 7.05 31.01
CA GLU A 141 -8.05 6.57 30.85
C GLU A 141 -7.04 7.72 30.77
N PHE A 142 -5.87 7.51 31.38
CA PHE A 142 -4.79 8.49 31.44
C PHE A 142 -3.56 8.01 30.68
N PHE A 143 -3.04 8.89 29.83
CA PHE A 143 -2.00 8.58 28.85
C PHE A 143 -0.76 9.45 29.11
N PRO A 144 0.47 8.91 29.02
CA PRO A 144 1.68 9.72 29.07
C PRO A 144 1.85 10.56 27.79
N LYS A 145 2.58 11.67 27.88
CA LYS A 145 2.98 12.50 26.73
C LYS A 145 3.62 11.62 25.64
N GLY A 146 3.21 11.80 24.39
CA GLY A 146 3.72 11.06 23.25
C GLY A 146 3.09 9.68 23.02
N TRP A 147 2.11 9.26 23.82
CA TRP A 147 1.52 7.92 23.66
C TRP A 147 0.76 7.74 22.32
N LYS A 148 0.05 8.77 21.84
CA LYS A 148 -0.66 8.70 20.53
C LYS A 148 0.30 8.36 19.38
N ASP A 149 1.55 8.79 19.48
CA ASP A 149 2.61 8.61 18.48
C ASP A 149 3.28 7.21 18.57
N LEU A 150 2.84 6.38 19.52
CA LEU A 150 3.37 5.05 19.84
C LEU A 150 2.26 3.97 19.87
N ALA A 151 1.03 4.30 19.49
CA ALA A 151 -0.13 3.41 19.57
C ALA A 151 -0.22 2.46 18.36
N GLY A 152 -0.44 1.16 18.62
CA GLY A 152 -0.51 0.12 17.58
C GLY A 152 -1.96 -0.27 17.21
N PRO A 153 -2.20 -0.90 16.04
CA PRO A 153 -3.55 -1.21 15.54
C PRO A 153 -4.44 -2.02 16.50
N GLY A 154 -3.85 -2.87 17.35
CA GLY A 154 -4.59 -3.69 18.32
C GLY A 154 -5.21 -2.94 19.51
N GLN A 155 -4.97 -1.64 19.68
CA GLN A 155 -5.34 -0.91 20.91
C GLN A 155 -6.77 -0.30 20.89
N PHE A 156 -7.49 -0.34 19.76
CA PHE A 156 -8.86 0.19 19.64
C PHE A 156 -9.96 -0.68 20.32
N VAL A 157 -9.60 -1.85 20.86
CA VAL A 157 -10.55 -2.80 21.49
C VAL A 157 -11.39 -2.17 22.61
N TYR A 158 -10.85 -1.20 23.34
CA TYR A 158 -11.55 -0.59 24.48
C TYR A 158 -12.66 0.38 24.07
N GLN A 159 -12.48 1.13 22.96
CA GLN A 159 -13.57 1.93 22.37
C GLN A 159 -14.72 1.06 21.87
N TRP A 160 -14.41 -0.13 21.34
CA TRP A 160 -15.41 -1.12 20.93
C TRP A 160 -16.21 -1.65 22.12
N ILE A 161 -15.53 -2.00 23.23
CA ILE A 161 -16.18 -2.49 24.47
C ILE A 161 -17.05 -1.41 25.12
N SER A 162 -16.59 -0.15 25.22
CA SER A 162 -17.40 0.94 25.79
C SER A 162 -18.65 1.21 24.95
N ALA A 163 -18.49 1.28 23.62
CA ALA A 163 -19.62 1.46 22.70
C ALA A 163 -20.63 0.29 22.72
N TYR A 164 -20.19 -0.94 22.98
CA TYR A 164 -21.07 -2.11 23.12
C TYR A 164 -21.86 -2.17 24.43
N SER A 165 -21.34 -1.55 25.50
CA SER A 165 -21.87 -1.66 26.87
C SER A 165 -22.69 -0.44 27.32
N GLY A 166 -22.60 0.68 26.61
CA GLY A 166 -23.27 1.95 26.93
C GLY A 166 -22.39 2.95 27.69
N MET A 167 -21.18 2.54 28.08
CA MET A 167 -20.27 3.36 28.88
C MET A 167 -19.70 4.54 28.09
N ARG A 168 -19.57 5.69 28.77
CA ARG A 168 -18.97 6.91 28.18
C ARG A 168 -17.47 6.99 28.48
N HIS A 169 -16.70 7.44 27.50
CA HIS A 169 -15.24 7.63 27.57
C HIS A 169 -14.89 9.09 27.25
N VAL A 170 -14.09 9.76 28.11
CA VAL A 170 -13.95 11.23 28.08
C VAL A 170 -12.50 11.72 28.31
N GLY A 171 -11.82 12.09 27.21
CA GLY A 171 -10.68 13.03 27.21
C GLY A 171 -9.27 12.47 27.47
N THR A 172 -8.26 13.30 27.16
CA THR A 172 -6.81 13.10 27.38
C THR A 172 -6.13 14.47 27.60
N TRP A 173 -5.08 14.60 28.43
CA TRP A 173 -4.57 15.91 28.90
C TRP A 173 -3.04 16.05 28.84
N HIS A 174 -2.50 17.27 28.58
CA HIS A 174 -1.04 17.53 28.47
C HIS A 174 -0.62 19.03 28.64
N ASP A 175 0.67 19.32 28.87
CA ASP A 175 1.26 20.63 29.29
C ASP A 175 2.49 21.12 28.43
N PRO A 176 2.64 22.41 28.01
CA PRO A 176 3.35 22.74 26.76
C PRO A 176 4.34 23.95 26.77
N LYS A 177 5.62 23.81 27.19
CA LYS A 177 6.66 24.85 26.97
C LYS A 177 8.11 24.34 26.76
N GLY A 178 8.81 24.88 25.75
CA GLY A 178 10.30 24.98 25.67
C GLY A 178 10.99 24.47 24.37
N ASP A 179 11.49 25.37 23.51
CA ASP A 179 12.35 25.10 22.32
C ASP A 179 12.96 26.41 21.72
N LYS A 180 14.10 26.37 20.97
CA LYS A 180 14.67 27.47 20.10
C LYS A 180 15.70 26.99 19.01
N PHE A 181 15.98 27.83 17.99
CA PHE A 181 16.72 27.56 16.71
C PHE A 181 17.73 28.67 16.28
N VAL A 182 18.65 28.41 15.29
CA VAL A 182 19.52 29.37 14.51
C VAL A 182 19.84 28.84 13.05
N GLU A 183 20.40 29.64 12.11
CA GLU A 183 20.43 29.50 10.60
C GLU A 183 21.74 30.05 9.89
N ILE A 184 21.96 29.95 8.52
CA ILE A 184 22.69 30.87 7.51
C ILE A 184 23.19 30.19 6.14
N LYS A 185 23.74 30.93 5.10
CA LYS A 185 23.90 30.66 3.59
C LYS A 185 25.34 31.00 2.98
N GLY A 186 25.78 30.97 1.68
CA GLY A 186 25.27 30.67 0.28
C GLY A 186 26.23 31.03 -0.96
N GLU A 187 25.91 30.61 -2.22
CA GLU A 187 26.22 31.12 -3.63
C GLU A 187 27.67 31.10 -4.32
N ASN A 188 27.96 31.58 -5.60
CA ASN A 188 27.83 30.97 -6.99
C ASN A 188 28.70 31.64 -8.19
N GLU A 189 29.05 30.98 -9.35
CA GLU A 189 29.71 31.55 -10.63
C GLU A 189 29.58 30.67 -11.98
N GLU A 190 30.05 31.05 -13.22
CA GLU A 190 29.51 30.56 -14.58
C GLU A 190 30.46 30.13 -15.80
N LYS A 191 29.96 29.67 -17.00
CA LYS A 191 30.70 28.82 -18.05
C LYS A 191 30.14 28.69 -19.53
N LYS A 192 30.97 28.43 -20.59
CA LYS A 192 30.61 28.17 -22.06
C LYS A 192 30.11 26.73 -22.41
N GLN A 193 29.38 26.52 -23.54
CA GLN A 193 28.70 25.24 -23.92
C GLN A 193 28.65 24.87 -25.45
N ILE A 194 27.87 23.86 -25.86
CA ILE A 194 27.58 23.47 -27.28
C ILE A 194 26.14 23.85 -27.61
N TYR A 195 25.89 24.38 -28.82
CA TYR A 195 24.57 24.77 -29.30
C TYR A 195 24.25 24.20 -30.70
N VAL A 196 22.99 23.87 -30.92
CA VAL A 196 22.40 23.49 -32.22
C VAL A 196 21.71 24.71 -32.83
N VAL A 197 21.89 24.90 -34.13
CA VAL A 197 21.35 25.97 -34.97
C VAL A 197 20.48 25.33 -36.05
N TYR A 198 19.16 25.50 -35.94
CA TYR A 198 18.19 24.93 -36.87
C TYR A 198 17.73 25.99 -37.88
N MET A 199 17.61 25.62 -39.16
CA MET A 199 17.39 26.54 -40.29
C MET A 199 16.21 26.11 -41.21
N GLY A 200 15.29 25.29 -40.70
CA GLY A 200 14.10 24.87 -41.44
C GLY A 200 14.34 23.68 -42.39
N SER A 201 13.39 23.40 -43.28
CA SER A 201 13.54 22.35 -44.30
C SER A 201 14.64 22.70 -45.31
N ALA A 202 15.39 21.67 -45.74
CA ALA A 202 16.26 21.81 -46.90
C ALA A 202 15.39 21.66 -48.17
N SER A 203 15.48 22.62 -49.10
CA SER A 203 14.79 22.47 -50.39
C SER A 203 15.37 21.29 -51.17
N PRO A 204 14.55 20.42 -51.79
CA PRO A 204 15.01 19.20 -52.45
C PRO A 204 15.99 19.47 -53.61
N ASP A 205 15.89 20.65 -54.26
CA ASP A 205 16.75 21.05 -55.38
C ASP A 205 18.11 21.63 -54.93
N SER A 206 18.34 21.77 -53.61
CA SER A 206 19.55 22.42 -53.09
C SER A 206 20.77 21.51 -53.08
N SER A 207 21.85 21.95 -53.74
CA SER A 207 23.13 21.23 -53.69
C SER A 207 23.62 21.06 -52.25
N LYS A 208 24.00 19.82 -51.92
CA LYS A 208 24.47 19.42 -50.59
C LYS A 208 25.72 20.16 -50.17
N ASP A 209 26.56 20.63 -51.10
CA ASP A 209 27.79 21.34 -50.74
C ASP A 209 27.61 22.86 -50.72
N PHE A 210 26.69 23.40 -51.52
CA PHE A 210 26.17 24.77 -51.35
C PHE A 210 25.55 24.98 -49.96
N LEU A 211 24.75 24.02 -49.47
CA LEU A 211 24.23 24.04 -48.09
C LEU A 211 25.35 23.96 -47.04
N ARG A 212 26.45 23.24 -47.31
CA ARG A 212 27.58 23.17 -46.37
C ARG A 212 28.30 24.52 -46.26
N GLU A 213 28.55 25.18 -47.39
CA GLU A 213 29.22 26.48 -47.46
C GLU A 213 28.35 27.60 -46.87
N SER A 214 27.04 27.60 -47.11
CA SER A 214 26.14 28.60 -46.53
C SER A 214 26.08 28.50 -45.00
N HIS A 215 26.06 27.30 -44.44
CA HIS A 215 26.12 27.07 -42.98
C HIS A 215 27.44 27.57 -42.38
N LEU A 216 28.59 27.30 -43.02
CA LEU A 216 29.90 27.78 -42.57
C LEU A 216 30.00 29.31 -42.64
N LYS A 217 29.55 29.93 -43.73
CA LYS A 217 29.51 31.38 -43.93
C LYS A 217 28.60 32.08 -42.91
N LEU A 218 27.49 31.45 -42.53
CA LEU A 218 26.58 31.94 -41.49
C LEU A 218 27.21 31.83 -40.10
N LEU A 219 27.79 30.68 -39.74
CA LEU A 219 28.49 30.47 -38.47
C LEU A 219 29.64 31.49 -38.29
N GLY A 220 30.48 31.67 -39.31
CA GLY A 220 31.56 32.66 -39.31
C GLY A 220 31.08 34.11 -39.10
N SER A 221 29.81 34.42 -39.37
CA SER A 221 29.24 35.77 -39.24
C SER A 221 28.92 36.22 -37.80
N VAL A 222 29.29 35.43 -36.79
CA VAL A 222 29.18 35.80 -35.36
C VAL A 222 30.47 35.56 -34.55
N LEU A 223 31.54 35.05 -35.17
CA LEU A 223 32.78 34.68 -34.47
C LEU A 223 33.75 35.84 -34.32
N LYS A 224 34.71 35.71 -33.41
CA LYS A 224 35.71 36.76 -33.20
C LYS A 224 36.78 36.69 -34.29
N ARG A 225 37.34 37.85 -34.62
CA ARG A 225 38.24 38.05 -35.78
C ARG A 225 39.51 37.19 -35.63
N GLY A 226 39.55 36.05 -36.32
CA GLY A 226 40.63 35.06 -36.26
C GLY A 226 40.17 33.61 -36.06
N GLU A 227 38.95 33.40 -35.54
CA GLU A 227 38.36 32.06 -35.40
C GLU A 227 37.85 31.54 -36.76
N LYS A 228 38.11 30.26 -37.05
CA LYS A 228 37.59 29.56 -38.24
C LYS A 228 36.32 28.80 -37.90
N ALA A 229 35.26 28.96 -38.70
CA ALA A 229 33.98 28.32 -38.47
C ALA A 229 34.09 26.78 -38.46
N GLU A 230 34.98 26.24 -39.29
CA GLU A 230 35.28 24.82 -39.42
C GLU A 230 35.81 24.19 -38.12
N ASN A 231 36.52 24.97 -37.30
CA ASN A 231 37.19 24.48 -36.09
C ASN A 231 36.23 24.30 -34.90
N ILE A 232 35.10 25.02 -34.90
CA ILE A 232 34.09 24.95 -33.82
C ILE A 232 32.79 24.26 -34.25
N LEU A 233 32.62 24.00 -35.55
CA LEU A 233 31.52 23.24 -36.14
C LEU A 233 31.59 21.76 -35.69
N VAL A 234 30.62 21.33 -34.89
CA VAL A 234 30.49 19.95 -34.40
C VAL A 234 29.79 19.06 -35.43
N ARG A 235 28.72 19.57 -36.08
CA ARG A 235 27.95 18.81 -37.07
C ARG A 235 27.25 19.74 -38.06
N ASN A 236 26.94 19.23 -39.25
CA ASN A 236 26.18 19.92 -40.30
C ASN A 236 25.04 19.02 -40.77
N TYR A 237 23.83 19.57 -40.91
CA TYR A 237 22.60 18.85 -41.27
C TYR A 237 22.11 19.37 -42.62
N LYS A 238 22.06 18.47 -43.62
CA LYS A 238 21.83 18.82 -45.04
C LYS A 238 21.12 17.74 -45.87
N TYR A 239 20.26 16.94 -45.24
CA TYR A 239 19.66 15.75 -45.85
C TYR A 239 18.13 15.62 -45.69
N GLY A 240 17.58 15.99 -44.54
CA GLY A 240 16.12 16.13 -44.34
C GLY A 240 15.70 17.54 -43.87
N PHE A 241 16.65 18.29 -43.32
CA PHE A 241 16.50 19.68 -42.91
C PHE A 241 17.86 20.39 -42.98
N SER A 242 17.81 21.72 -42.85
CA SER A 242 18.93 22.66 -42.89
C SER A 242 19.36 23.05 -41.48
N GLY A 243 20.67 23.17 -41.24
CA GLY A 243 21.24 23.62 -39.96
C GLY A 243 22.61 23.03 -39.62
N PHE A 244 23.09 23.32 -38.42
CA PHE A 244 24.38 22.83 -37.89
C PHE A 244 24.44 22.84 -36.36
N ALA A 245 25.52 22.32 -35.77
CA ALA A 245 25.82 22.42 -34.33
C ALA A 245 27.26 22.92 -34.13
N ALA A 246 27.50 23.75 -33.10
CA ALA A 246 28.80 24.38 -32.84
C ALA A 246 29.05 24.67 -31.34
N ARG A 247 30.31 24.81 -30.94
CA ARG A 247 30.69 25.29 -29.59
C ARG A 247 30.58 26.82 -29.48
N LEU A 248 29.75 27.33 -28.58
CA LEU A 248 29.43 28.76 -28.45
C LEU A 248 29.25 29.16 -26.97
N SER A 249 29.39 30.46 -26.68
CA SER A 249 28.78 31.10 -25.52
C SER A 249 27.33 31.46 -25.81
N GLU A 250 26.56 31.75 -24.75
CA GLU A 250 25.19 32.22 -24.90
C GLU A 250 25.09 33.50 -25.74
N ALA A 251 26.03 34.44 -25.61
CA ALA A 251 26.06 35.65 -26.43
C ALA A 251 26.25 35.36 -27.93
N GLU A 252 27.16 34.44 -28.27
CA GLU A 252 27.40 34.02 -29.67
C GLU A 252 26.19 33.23 -30.23
N ALA A 253 25.52 32.42 -29.40
CA ALA A 253 24.28 31.71 -29.75
C ALA A 253 23.07 32.65 -29.93
N LEU A 254 22.90 33.66 -29.06
CA LEU A 254 21.89 34.71 -29.18
C LEU A 254 22.09 35.56 -30.43
N ALA A 255 23.34 35.79 -30.86
CA ALA A 255 23.64 36.47 -32.11
C ALA A 255 23.20 35.65 -33.34
N LEU A 256 23.42 34.33 -33.36
CA LEU A 256 22.94 33.45 -34.43
C LEU A 256 21.40 33.37 -34.48
N LYS A 257 20.74 33.33 -33.32
CA LYS A 257 19.26 33.29 -33.21
C LYS A 257 18.54 34.48 -33.86
N ARG A 258 19.27 35.56 -34.18
CA ARG A 258 18.75 36.78 -34.83
C ARG A 258 19.07 36.88 -36.32
N LYS A 259 19.70 35.86 -36.93
CA LYS A 259 20.09 35.88 -38.36
C LYS A 259 18.94 35.39 -39.25
N PRO A 260 18.67 36.02 -40.41
CA PRO A 260 17.71 35.51 -41.39
C PRO A 260 18.02 34.06 -41.79
N GLY A 261 16.98 33.23 -41.91
CA GLY A 261 17.11 31.80 -42.19
C GLY A 261 17.44 30.91 -40.98
N VAL A 262 17.71 31.47 -39.79
CA VAL A 262 17.78 30.70 -38.55
C VAL A 262 16.39 30.64 -37.91
N VAL A 263 15.89 29.43 -37.70
CA VAL A 263 14.58 29.17 -37.06
C VAL A 263 14.72 29.07 -35.54
N SER A 264 15.80 28.43 -35.05
CA SER A 264 16.09 28.40 -33.62
C SER A 264 17.57 28.14 -33.32
N VAL A 265 18.01 28.56 -32.12
CA VAL A 265 19.31 28.20 -31.53
C VAL A 265 19.08 27.81 -30.08
N PHE A 266 19.64 26.67 -29.66
CA PHE A 266 19.44 26.06 -28.34
C PHE A 266 20.66 25.20 -27.95
N VAL A 267 20.86 24.94 -26.66
CA VAL A 267 21.96 24.08 -26.16
C VAL A 267 21.76 22.63 -26.62
N ASP A 268 22.83 21.95 -27.00
CA ASP A 268 22.83 20.56 -27.49
C ASP A 268 22.40 19.56 -26.38
N PRO A 269 21.23 18.89 -26.50
CA PRO A 269 20.64 18.13 -25.39
C PRO A 269 21.04 16.65 -25.36
N VAL A 270 21.33 16.13 -24.16
CA VAL A 270 21.65 14.72 -23.91
C VAL A 270 20.55 14.06 -23.06
N TYR A 271 20.09 12.86 -23.45
CA TYR A 271 18.95 12.16 -22.82
C TYR A 271 19.33 10.79 -22.25
N LYS A 272 18.77 10.42 -21.07
CA LYS A 272 18.79 9.04 -20.54
C LYS A 272 17.59 8.65 -19.65
N PRO A 273 17.20 7.35 -19.60
CA PRO A 273 16.39 6.71 -18.55
C PRO A 273 17.29 6.14 -17.39
N HIS A 274 16.82 5.54 -16.28
CA HIS A 274 15.49 5.26 -15.69
C HIS A 274 15.61 5.06 -14.13
N THR A 275 14.54 4.62 -13.44
CA THR A 275 14.38 4.38 -11.97
C THR A 275 15.53 3.66 -11.25
N THR A 276 15.67 3.83 -9.92
CA THR A 276 16.79 3.18 -9.21
C THR A 276 16.76 1.65 -9.21
N ARG A 277 15.56 1.02 -9.28
CA ARG A 277 15.45 -0.38 -9.72
C ARG A 277 14.07 -0.83 -10.24
N SER A 278 12.96 -0.44 -9.62
CA SER A 278 11.70 -1.19 -9.75
C SER A 278 11.18 -1.35 -11.19
N TRP A 279 11.11 -0.28 -11.98
CA TRP A 279 10.69 -0.37 -13.39
C TRP A 279 11.77 -0.93 -14.30
N ASP A 280 13.03 -0.83 -13.92
CA ASP A 280 14.15 -1.39 -14.66
C ASP A 280 14.12 -2.92 -14.56
N PHE A 281 13.74 -3.45 -13.40
CA PHE A 281 13.37 -4.85 -13.20
C PHE A 281 12.15 -5.26 -14.07
N LEU A 282 11.09 -4.44 -14.13
CA LEU A 282 9.95 -4.68 -15.02
C LEU A 282 10.30 -4.63 -16.52
N GLN A 283 11.37 -3.93 -16.90
CA GLN A 283 11.82 -3.76 -18.30
C GLN A 283 12.92 -4.75 -18.72
N GLN A 284 13.74 -5.25 -17.79
CA GLN A 284 14.89 -6.12 -18.08
C GLN A 284 14.55 -7.60 -18.14
N ASN A 285 13.44 -8.04 -17.54
CA ASN A 285 13.09 -9.46 -17.43
C ASN A 285 12.38 -10.05 -18.67
N TYR A 286 11.87 -9.23 -19.59
CA TYR A 286 11.02 -9.70 -20.70
C TYR A 286 11.50 -9.15 -22.05
N ALA A 287 11.62 -10.05 -23.03
CA ALA A 287 12.17 -9.74 -24.35
C ALA A 287 11.24 -8.82 -25.16
N LEU A 288 11.86 -8.01 -26.03
CA LEU A 288 11.18 -7.00 -26.84
C LEU A 288 10.31 -7.64 -27.92
N ILE A 289 9.00 -7.37 -27.88
CA ILE A 289 8.24 -7.17 -29.13
C ILE A 289 8.74 -5.84 -29.70
N ASP A 290 8.98 -5.76 -31.01
CA ASP A 290 9.44 -4.52 -31.65
C ASP A 290 8.34 -3.46 -31.53
N SER A 291 8.59 -2.43 -30.71
CA SER A 291 7.61 -1.43 -30.30
C SER A 291 7.36 -0.34 -31.35
N ARG A 292 7.55 -0.69 -32.63
CA ARG A 292 7.34 0.15 -33.82
C ARG A 292 6.10 -0.28 -34.60
N PRO A 293 4.90 0.24 -34.30
CA PRO A 293 3.78 0.14 -35.23
C PRO A 293 4.07 0.95 -36.50
N ASN A 294 3.70 0.41 -37.67
CA ASN A 294 3.66 1.18 -38.92
C ASN A 294 2.40 2.08 -38.92
N SER A 295 2.50 3.26 -38.31
CA SER A 295 1.49 4.33 -38.43
C SER A 295 2.12 5.71 -38.20
N ASP A 296 1.67 6.73 -38.95
CA ASP A 296 2.13 8.13 -38.86
C ASP A 296 1.69 8.86 -37.56
N SER A 297 1.34 8.12 -36.52
CA SER A 297 1.05 8.60 -35.18
C SER A 297 2.35 8.79 -34.40
N THR A 298 2.88 10.02 -34.36
CA THR A 298 3.81 10.43 -33.30
C THR A 298 3.24 10.04 -31.94
N PRO A 299 3.99 9.40 -31.03
CA PRO A 299 3.50 9.12 -29.69
C PRO A 299 3.02 10.43 -29.07
N ALA A 300 1.74 10.49 -28.68
CA ALA A 300 1.18 11.66 -28.03
C ALA A 300 2.06 11.97 -26.81
N THR A 301 2.54 13.22 -26.69
CA THR A 301 3.19 13.68 -25.45
C THR A 301 2.25 13.33 -24.31
N ALA A 302 2.72 12.55 -23.33
CA ALA A 302 1.87 11.72 -22.47
C ALA A 302 1.05 12.55 -21.45
N ASP A 303 0.11 13.33 -21.97
CA ASP A 303 -0.61 14.40 -21.29
C ASP A 303 -1.83 13.88 -20.51
N THR A 304 -1.67 12.68 -19.97
CA THR A 304 -2.62 11.94 -19.15
C THR A 304 -2.59 12.50 -17.73
N ILE A 305 -3.74 12.59 -17.09
CA ILE A 305 -3.92 13.16 -15.76
C ILE A 305 -4.21 12.02 -14.79
N ILE A 306 -3.26 11.74 -13.90
CA ILE A 306 -3.41 10.77 -12.81
C ILE A 306 -3.92 11.51 -11.57
N GLY A 307 -5.13 11.19 -11.12
CA GLY A 307 -5.60 11.56 -9.80
C GLY A 307 -5.11 10.58 -8.74
N LEU A 308 -4.74 11.09 -7.56
CA LEU A 308 -4.39 10.26 -6.40
C LEU A 308 -5.26 10.64 -5.21
N LEU A 309 -5.90 9.63 -4.59
CA LEU A 309 -6.63 9.78 -3.33
C LEU A 309 -5.75 9.23 -2.20
N ASP A 310 -5.15 10.13 -1.41
CA ASP A 310 -4.05 9.78 -0.49
C ASP A 310 -3.88 10.79 0.68
N THR A 311 -2.74 10.77 1.38
CA THR A 311 -2.40 11.62 2.55
C THR A 311 -2.08 13.08 2.23
N GLY A 312 -2.05 13.46 0.94
CA GLY A 312 -1.60 14.76 0.43
C GLY A 312 -0.37 14.62 -0.44
N ILE A 313 0.23 15.75 -0.86
CA ILE A 313 1.49 15.77 -1.62
C ILE A 313 2.50 16.77 -1.05
N TRP A 314 3.80 16.47 -1.14
CA TRP A 314 4.87 17.42 -0.86
C TRP A 314 5.34 18.10 -2.17
N PRO A 315 4.79 19.28 -2.55
CA PRO A 315 4.96 19.85 -3.88
C PRO A 315 6.40 20.30 -4.18
N GLU A 316 7.23 20.55 -3.16
CA GLU A 316 8.64 20.95 -3.33
C GLU A 316 9.58 19.77 -3.63
N SER A 317 9.08 18.53 -3.78
CA SER A 317 9.92 17.43 -4.27
C SER A 317 10.27 17.64 -5.76
N GLU A 318 11.54 17.48 -6.11
CA GLU A 318 12.01 17.62 -7.51
C GLU A 318 11.25 16.70 -8.49
N SER A 319 10.76 15.54 -8.01
CA SER A 319 9.89 14.63 -8.76
C SER A 319 8.59 15.26 -9.25
N PHE A 320 8.20 16.43 -8.74
CA PHE A 320 7.02 17.21 -9.15
C PHE A 320 7.37 18.56 -9.78
N SER A 321 8.63 18.79 -10.15
CA SER A 321 9.04 19.91 -11.01
C SER A 321 8.28 19.90 -12.35
N ASP A 322 8.00 21.07 -12.93
CA ASP A 322 7.40 21.19 -14.25
C ASP A 322 8.40 21.56 -15.36
N ASN A 323 9.69 21.35 -15.11
CA ASN A 323 10.75 21.44 -16.11
C ASN A 323 10.45 20.50 -17.30
N GLY A 324 10.38 21.06 -18.51
CA GLY A 324 10.03 20.33 -19.74
C GLY A 324 8.53 20.16 -20.00
N PHE A 325 7.64 20.59 -19.09
CA PHE A 325 6.20 20.47 -19.29
C PHE A 325 5.60 21.61 -20.12
N GLY A 326 4.75 21.24 -21.09
CA GLY A 326 3.88 22.16 -21.82
C GLY A 326 2.76 22.74 -20.94
N ALA A 327 1.94 23.62 -21.51
CA ALA A 327 0.77 24.18 -20.84
C ALA A 327 -0.15 23.08 -20.26
N VAL A 328 -0.88 23.40 -19.19
CA VAL A 328 -1.86 22.48 -18.58
C VAL A 328 -2.97 22.17 -19.60
N PRO A 329 -3.48 20.92 -19.71
CA PRO A 329 -4.50 20.57 -20.69
C PRO A 329 -5.76 21.45 -20.56
N SER A 330 -6.26 22.01 -21.67
CA SER A 330 -7.46 22.87 -21.66
C SER A 330 -8.76 22.16 -21.25
N ARG A 331 -8.74 20.82 -21.19
CA ARG A 331 -9.81 19.96 -20.65
C ARG A 331 -9.86 19.90 -19.13
N TRP A 332 -8.77 20.27 -18.45
CA TRP A 332 -8.63 20.21 -17.00
C TRP A 332 -9.46 21.31 -16.33
N LYS A 333 -10.22 20.94 -15.29
CA LYS A 333 -11.08 21.88 -14.55
C LYS A 333 -10.71 22.01 -13.07
N GLY A 334 -9.80 21.17 -12.59
CA GLY A 334 -9.41 21.14 -11.19
C GLY A 334 -8.57 22.32 -10.74
N ILE A 335 -8.64 22.59 -9.44
CA ILE A 335 -8.06 23.77 -8.81
C ILE A 335 -6.81 23.45 -7.99
N CYS A 336 -6.00 24.48 -7.76
CA CYS A 336 -5.01 24.46 -6.68
C CYS A 336 -5.63 25.10 -5.43
N MET A 337 -6.23 24.28 -4.57
CA MET A 337 -6.94 24.73 -3.38
C MET A 337 -5.95 25.32 -2.36
N LYS A 338 -6.14 26.59 -2.01
CA LYS A 338 -5.31 27.29 -1.02
C LYS A 338 -5.59 26.75 0.39
N GLY A 339 -4.55 26.68 1.21
CA GLY A 339 -4.60 26.12 2.55
C GLY A 339 -3.36 26.43 3.38
N SER A 340 -3.29 25.89 4.59
CA SER A 340 -2.15 26.06 5.50
C SER A 340 -0.85 25.56 4.87
N ASN A 341 0.15 26.45 4.75
CA ASN A 341 1.42 26.21 4.05
C ASN A 341 1.27 25.68 2.61
N PHE A 342 0.16 26.00 1.92
CA PHE A 342 -0.09 25.56 0.55
C PHE A 342 -0.87 26.62 -0.22
N THR A 343 -0.25 27.19 -1.25
CA THR A 343 -0.78 28.30 -2.04
C THR A 343 -1.10 27.85 -3.46
N SER A 344 -1.78 28.68 -4.25
CA SER A 344 -2.07 28.37 -5.65
C SER A 344 -0.82 28.23 -6.53
N SER A 345 0.34 28.72 -6.09
CA SER A 345 1.64 28.52 -6.75
C SER A 345 2.42 27.29 -6.28
N ASN A 346 1.85 26.47 -5.38
CA ASN A 346 2.39 25.13 -5.09
C ASN A 346 1.95 24.09 -6.15
N CYS A 347 0.96 24.42 -6.98
CA CYS A 347 0.69 23.72 -8.24
C CYS A 347 1.45 24.40 -9.38
N ASN A 348 1.85 23.60 -10.36
CA ASN A 348 2.64 23.99 -11.53
C ASN A 348 2.12 23.18 -12.74
N LYS A 349 2.87 23.08 -13.86
CA LYS A 349 2.39 22.28 -15.01
C LYS A 349 2.54 20.76 -14.80
N LYS A 350 3.11 20.29 -13.69
CA LYS A 350 3.29 18.87 -13.35
C LYS A 350 2.24 18.42 -12.33
N LEU A 351 2.22 19.05 -11.16
CA LEU A 351 1.12 18.98 -10.19
C LEU A 351 0.10 20.05 -10.59
N ILE A 352 -0.91 19.66 -11.37
CA ILE A 352 -1.84 20.61 -12.03
C ILE A 352 -3.06 20.98 -11.16
N GLY A 353 -3.27 20.27 -10.06
CA GLY A 353 -4.28 20.61 -9.07
C GLY A 353 -4.10 19.81 -7.78
N ALA A 354 -4.62 20.36 -6.70
CA ALA A 354 -4.49 19.81 -5.37
C ALA A 354 -5.68 20.25 -4.51
N ARG A 355 -6.39 19.29 -3.92
CA ARG A 355 -7.58 19.49 -3.08
C ARG A 355 -7.42 18.78 -1.74
N TYR A 356 -8.17 19.23 -0.74
CA TYR A 356 -8.28 18.60 0.56
C TYR A 356 -9.72 18.73 1.08
N TYR A 357 -10.12 17.83 1.97
CA TYR A 357 -11.48 17.82 2.51
C TYR A 357 -11.43 18.04 4.02
N ALA A 358 -11.76 19.27 4.44
CA ALA A 358 -11.84 19.61 5.86
C ALA A 358 -13.02 18.91 6.54
N THR A 359 -12.96 18.77 7.86
CA THR A 359 -14.11 18.41 8.70
C THR A 359 -14.39 19.56 9.65
N ASP A 360 -15.44 20.35 9.38
CA ASP A 360 -15.88 21.39 10.32
C ASP A 360 -16.50 20.78 11.59
N GLU A 361 -17.11 19.59 11.48
CA GLU A 361 -17.59 18.79 12.62
C GLU A 361 -17.13 17.32 12.56
N ALA A 362 -16.28 16.93 13.51
CA ALA A 362 -15.96 15.54 13.81
C ALA A 362 -16.17 15.30 15.32
N PRO A 363 -17.34 14.79 15.76
CA PRO A 363 -17.75 14.84 17.18
C PRO A 363 -16.90 14.06 18.21
N PHE A 364 -15.83 13.38 17.77
CA PHE A 364 -14.99 12.50 18.60
C PHE A 364 -13.48 12.67 18.39
N ALA A 365 -13.01 13.84 17.95
CA ALA A 365 -11.57 14.15 17.85
C ALA A 365 -11.06 14.92 19.10
N PRO A 366 -10.24 14.32 20.00
CA PRO A 366 -9.66 15.04 21.13
C PRO A 366 -8.45 15.87 20.67
N THR A 367 -8.72 17.16 20.42
CA THR A 367 -7.79 18.30 20.24
C THR A 367 -6.33 17.94 20.00
N VAL A 368 -6.00 17.62 18.75
CA VAL A 368 -4.67 17.82 18.18
C VAL A 368 -4.86 18.81 17.04
N GLN A 369 -4.14 19.95 17.08
CA GLN A 369 -4.18 20.92 15.97
C GLN A 369 -3.32 20.43 14.80
N SER A 370 -3.79 19.38 14.12
CA SER A 370 -3.48 19.13 12.72
C SER A 370 -4.63 19.64 11.84
N ASN A 371 -5.19 20.81 12.18
CA ASN A 371 -6.15 21.56 11.35
C ASN A 371 -5.41 22.23 10.17
N VAL A 372 -4.53 21.48 9.53
CA VAL A 372 -3.77 21.86 8.34
C VAL A 372 -4.70 21.61 7.16
N ASN A 373 -5.73 22.46 7.07
CA ASN A 373 -6.66 22.59 5.96
C ASN A 373 -5.85 22.92 4.71
N SER A 374 -5.36 21.89 4.03
CA SER A 374 -4.28 21.96 3.06
C SER A 374 -4.11 20.62 2.36
N ALA A 375 -3.73 20.63 1.08
CA ALA A 375 -3.39 19.43 0.32
C ALA A 375 -1.95 18.94 0.56
N ARG A 376 -1.18 19.62 1.43
CA ARG A 376 0.19 19.24 1.81
C ARG A 376 0.22 17.88 2.51
N ASP A 377 1.17 17.03 2.13
CA ASP A 377 1.45 15.77 2.81
C ASP A 377 2.16 16.01 4.15
N GLU A 378 1.72 15.28 5.17
CA GLU A 378 2.27 15.29 6.53
C GLU A 378 2.66 13.88 7.01
N GLN A 379 2.50 12.86 6.15
CA GLN A 379 2.83 11.46 6.45
C GLN A 379 3.86 10.88 5.46
N GLY A 380 3.93 11.39 4.23
CA GLY A 380 4.85 10.96 3.18
C GLY A 380 4.26 9.92 2.21
N HIS A 381 3.17 9.25 2.59
CA HIS A 381 2.56 8.18 1.79
C HIS A 381 2.09 8.66 0.42
N GLY A 382 1.29 9.73 0.36
CA GLY A 382 0.81 10.32 -0.90
C GLY A 382 1.93 10.92 -1.76
N THR A 383 3.00 11.42 -1.13
CA THR A 383 4.24 11.84 -1.82
C THR A 383 4.95 10.64 -2.47
N HIS A 384 4.99 9.50 -1.80
CA HIS A 384 5.60 8.26 -2.27
C HIS A 384 4.80 7.61 -3.40
N THR A 385 3.47 7.52 -3.26
CA THR A 385 2.58 6.96 -4.30
C THR A 385 2.53 7.83 -5.54
N ALA A 386 2.43 9.16 -5.41
CA ALA A 386 2.43 10.10 -6.54
C ALA A 386 3.76 10.07 -7.32
N SER A 387 4.89 10.04 -6.61
CA SER A 387 6.20 9.94 -7.26
C SER A 387 6.46 8.55 -7.87
N THR A 388 5.91 7.47 -7.31
CA THR A 388 5.93 6.13 -7.92
C THR A 388 5.07 6.05 -9.19
N ALA A 389 3.91 6.71 -9.23
CA ALA A 389 3.03 6.71 -10.40
C ALA A 389 3.58 7.56 -11.55
N ALA A 390 4.00 8.79 -11.26
CA ALA A 390 4.35 9.79 -12.28
C ALA A 390 5.49 10.76 -11.89
N GLY A 391 6.33 10.46 -10.89
CA GLY A 391 7.47 11.32 -10.56
C GLY A 391 8.45 11.50 -11.73
N ASN A 392 9.10 12.66 -11.82
CA ASN A 392 10.16 12.93 -12.79
C ASN A 392 11.44 12.10 -12.51
N SER A 393 12.32 12.01 -13.50
CA SER A 393 13.62 11.35 -13.39
C SER A 393 14.63 12.18 -12.57
N ILE A 394 14.92 11.77 -11.32
CA ILE A 394 15.84 12.46 -10.39
C ILE A 394 17.11 11.63 -10.16
N THR A 395 18.24 12.05 -10.72
CA THR A 395 19.54 11.36 -10.62
C THR A 395 20.15 11.47 -9.23
N GLY A 396 20.82 10.42 -8.75
CA GLY A 396 21.48 10.39 -7.44
C GLY A 396 20.54 10.08 -6.26
N ALA A 397 19.28 9.78 -6.53
CA ALA A 397 18.29 9.41 -5.53
C ALA A 397 18.71 8.13 -4.78
N SER A 398 18.71 8.21 -3.44
CA SER A 398 19.04 7.10 -2.54
C SER A 398 18.38 7.31 -1.17
N TYR A 399 18.27 6.26 -0.36
CA TYR A 399 17.96 6.36 1.07
C TYR A 399 19.27 6.27 1.86
N TYR A 400 19.89 7.42 2.12
CA TYR A 400 21.19 7.52 2.80
C TYR A 400 22.30 6.65 2.15
N GLY A 401 22.31 6.60 0.80
CA GLY A 401 23.21 5.75 0.00
C GLY A 401 22.65 4.39 -0.40
N LEU A 402 21.65 3.86 0.32
CA LEU A 402 20.95 2.63 -0.09
C LEU A 402 20.04 2.87 -1.30
N ALA A 403 19.83 1.82 -2.09
CA ALA A 403 18.98 1.85 -3.29
C ALA A 403 19.35 2.95 -4.31
N SER A 404 20.62 3.37 -4.33
CA SER A 404 21.12 4.49 -5.15
C SER A 404 20.91 4.28 -6.65
N GLY A 405 20.51 5.35 -7.34
CA GLY A 405 20.33 5.38 -8.80
C GLY A 405 19.68 6.69 -9.24
N THR A 406 18.77 6.64 -10.21
CA THR A 406 17.91 7.76 -10.62
C THR A 406 16.46 7.44 -10.26
N ALA A 407 15.75 8.16 -9.39
CA ALA A 407 14.33 7.87 -9.11
C ALA A 407 13.43 8.33 -10.27
N LYS A 408 12.24 7.72 -10.44
CA LYS A 408 11.15 8.19 -11.33
C LYS A 408 9.82 7.52 -10.98
N GLY A 409 8.74 7.96 -11.61
CA GLY A 409 7.48 7.22 -11.72
C GLY A 409 7.29 6.52 -13.07
N GLY A 410 6.24 5.71 -13.16
CA GLY A 410 5.90 4.92 -14.34
C GLY A 410 5.61 5.72 -15.59
N SER A 411 4.77 6.74 -15.46
CA SER A 411 4.45 7.67 -16.55
C SER A 411 5.00 9.06 -16.23
N THR A 412 6.31 9.23 -16.46
CA THR A 412 7.03 10.49 -16.18
C THR A 412 6.43 11.72 -16.86
N GLY A 413 5.80 11.55 -18.03
CA GLY A 413 5.11 12.63 -18.76
C GLY A 413 3.72 12.98 -18.24
N SER A 414 3.09 12.11 -17.42
CA SER A 414 1.73 12.36 -16.92
C SER A 414 1.68 13.54 -15.95
N ARG A 415 0.55 14.24 -15.95
CA ARG A 415 0.17 15.24 -14.94
C ARG A 415 -0.33 14.55 -13.67
N ILE A 416 -0.18 15.22 -12.54
CA ILE A 416 -0.62 14.77 -11.22
C ILE A 416 -1.72 15.69 -10.71
N ALA A 417 -2.79 15.10 -10.17
CA ALA A 417 -3.80 15.78 -9.36
C ALA A 417 -3.91 15.08 -8.00
N MET A 418 -3.77 15.82 -6.90
CA MET A 418 -3.81 15.25 -5.54
C MET A 418 -5.14 15.57 -4.84
N TYR A 419 -5.77 14.55 -4.28
CA TYR A 419 -7.00 14.65 -3.49
C TYR A 419 -6.70 14.11 -2.09
N ARG A 420 -6.45 15.01 -1.14
CA ARG A 420 -6.13 14.64 0.24
C ARG A 420 -7.40 14.18 0.96
N VAL A 421 -7.59 12.86 1.01
CA VAL A 421 -8.73 12.17 1.66
C VAL A 421 -8.32 11.41 2.93
N CYS A 422 -7.05 11.54 3.34
CA CYS A 422 -6.47 10.87 4.49
C CYS A 422 -5.68 11.83 5.38
N SER A 423 -5.73 11.56 6.68
CA SER A 423 -5.00 12.26 7.75
C SER A 423 -4.33 11.22 8.67
N SER A 424 -3.67 11.68 9.74
CA SER A 424 -3.17 10.79 10.80
C SER A 424 -4.30 10.09 11.58
N ALA A 425 -5.55 10.54 11.45
CA ALA A 425 -6.75 9.85 11.95
C ALA A 425 -7.33 8.81 10.98
N GLY A 426 -6.63 8.52 9.86
CA GLY A 426 -7.10 7.65 8.78
C GLY A 426 -7.85 8.41 7.68
N CYS A 427 -8.64 7.66 6.90
CA CYS A 427 -9.30 8.14 5.67
C CYS A 427 -10.83 8.03 5.79
N PRO A 428 -11.55 9.13 6.10
CA PRO A 428 -13.00 9.09 6.25
C PRO A 428 -13.73 8.81 4.93
N GLY A 429 -14.75 7.95 4.96
CA GLY A 429 -15.52 7.58 3.76
C GLY A 429 -16.18 8.76 3.03
N SER A 430 -16.57 9.80 3.76
CA SER A 430 -17.08 11.06 3.20
C SER A 430 -16.02 11.82 2.40
N GLN A 431 -14.78 11.88 2.89
CA GLN A 431 -13.67 12.51 2.18
C GLN A 431 -13.28 11.69 0.94
N ILE A 432 -13.27 10.35 1.05
CA ILE A 432 -13.03 9.45 -0.08
C ILE A 432 -14.05 9.71 -1.21
N LEU A 433 -15.34 9.76 -0.88
CA LEU A 433 -16.39 10.05 -1.87
C LEU A 433 -16.27 11.46 -2.48
N ALA A 434 -16.00 12.48 -1.68
CA ALA A 434 -15.75 13.84 -2.18
C ALA A 434 -14.53 13.89 -3.12
N GLY A 435 -13.44 13.16 -2.79
CA GLY A 435 -12.26 13.00 -3.65
C GLY A 435 -12.55 12.30 -4.98
N PHE A 436 -13.44 11.31 -5.00
CA PHE A 436 -13.90 10.68 -6.25
C PHE A 436 -14.77 11.64 -7.08
N ASP A 437 -15.72 12.34 -6.46
CA ASP A 437 -16.65 13.23 -7.16
C ASP A 437 -15.93 14.43 -7.80
N ASP A 438 -15.08 15.12 -7.03
CA ASP A 438 -14.23 16.20 -7.54
C ASP A 438 -13.30 15.71 -8.66
N ALA A 439 -12.70 14.51 -8.54
CA ALA A 439 -11.81 14.00 -9.58
C ALA A 439 -12.53 13.64 -10.89
N VAL A 440 -13.76 13.15 -10.79
CA VAL A 440 -14.66 12.92 -11.95
C VAL A 440 -15.06 14.24 -12.60
N ALA A 441 -15.35 15.28 -11.80
CA ALA A 441 -15.68 16.61 -12.29
C ALA A 441 -14.49 17.34 -12.94
N ASP A 442 -13.31 17.24 -12.33
CA ASP A 442 -12.06 17.88 -12.73
C ASP A 442 -11.48 17.32 -14.04
N GLY A 443 -11.79 16.05 -14.34
CA GLY A 443 -11.49 15.40 -15.62
C GLY A 443 -10.18 14.61 -15.65
N VAL A 444 -9.88 13.86 -14.58
CA VAL A 444 -8.74 12.90 -14.58
C VAL A 444 -9.00 11.73 -15.54
N ASP A 445 -7.94 11.10 -16.05
CA ASP A 445 -8.06 9.92 -16.93
C ASP A 445 -8.03 8.59 -16.14
N LEU A 446 -7.37 8.60 -14.99
CA LEU A 446 -7.31 7.48 -14.06
C LEU A 446 -7.10 7.94 -12.62
N LEU A 447 -7.43 7.04 -11.70
CA LEU A 447 -7.28 7.18 -10.25
C LEU A 447 -6.39 6.08 -9.69
N SER A 448 -5.39 6.49 -8.91
CA SER A 448 -4.57 5.62 -8.06
C SER A 448 -5.03 5.79 -6.61
N VAL A 449 -5.62 4.73 -6.04
CA VAL A 449 -6.24 4.76 -4.70
C VAL A 449 -5.56 3.72 -3.83
N SER A 450 -4.46 4.12 -3.18
CA SER A 450 -3.62 3.25 -2.36
C SER A 450 -4.18 3.05 -0.94
N LEU A 451 -5.51 2.93 -0.84
CA LEU A 451 -6.31 2.91 0.37
C LEU A 451 -7.23 1.69 0.38
N GLY A 452 -7.70 1.25 1.54
CA GLY A 452 -8.66 0.16 1.66
C GLY A 452 -9.21 0.00 3.07
N ALA A 453 -10.28 -0.77 3.19
CA ALA A 453 -10.70 -1.33 4.48
C ALA A 453 -9.68 -2.37 4.99
N SER A 454 -9.73 -2.73 6.27
CA SER A 454 -9.09 -3.97 6.74
C SER A 454 -9.93 -5.18 6.31
N ALA A 455 -9.27 -6.31 6.03
CA ALA A 455 -9.84 -7.61 5.68
C ALA A 455 -10.99 -8.09 6.58
N PHE A 456 -11.03 -7.65 7.84
CA PHE A 456 -12.09 -7.97 8.80
C PHE A 456 -13.36 -7.14 8.60
N PHE A 457 -13.28 -5.95 7.99
CA PHE A 457 -14.43 -5.12 7.64
C PHE A 457 -14.80 -5.33 6.17
N ARG A 458 -15.98 -5.93 5.95
CA ARG A 458 -16.42 -6.42 4.64
C ARG A 458 -17.78 -5.78 4.26
N PRO A 459 -17.81 -4.48 3.93
CA PRO A 459 -19.04 -3.77 3.56
C PRO A 459 -19.75 -4.40 2.35
N ASP A 460 -21.01 -4.03 2.12
CA ASP A 460 -21.67 -4.27 0.83
C ASP A 460 -21.21 -3.23 -0.22
N PHE A 461 -21.35 -3.52 -1.52
CA PHE A 461 -20.90 -2.56 -2.56
C PHE A 461 -21.64 -1.21 -2.52
N SER A 462 -22.85 -1.14 -1.92
CA SER A 462 -23.58 0.11 -1.68
C SER A 462 -23.31 0.74 -0.31
N GLU A 463 -22.33 0.23 0.44
CA GLU A 463 -21.88 0.71 1.75
C GLU A 463 -20.36 0.97 1.77
N ASP A 464 -19.67 0.67 0.68
CA ASP A 464 -18.21 0.84 0.50
C ASP A 464 -17.92 2.14 -0.29
N PRO A 465 -17.32 3.16 0.36
CA PRO A 465 -16.99 4.44 -0.29
C PRO A 465 -16.09 4.31 -1.52
N ILE A 466 -15.16 3.35 -1.52
CA ILE A 466 -14.23 3.13 -2.63
C ILE A 466 -14.96 2.41 -3.77
N ALA A 467 -15.81 1.42 -3.47
CA ALA A 467 -16.61 0.75 -4.50
C ALA A 467 -17.60 1.71 -5.16
N ILE A 468 -18.30 2.55 -4.40
CA ILE A 468 -19.25 3.56 -4.93
C ILE A 468 -18.52 4.57 -5.81
N GLY A 469 -17.48 5.23 -5.30
CA GLY A 469 -16.73 6.24 -6.05
C GLY A 469 -16.10 5.67 -7.32
N ALA A 470 -15.53 4.46 -7.24
CA ALA A 470 -14.94 3.78 -8.38
C ALA A 470 -15.98 3.38 -9.45
N PHE A 471 -17.22 3.03 -9.06
CA PHE A 471 -18.29 2.71 -10.00
C PHE A 471 -18.62 3.93 -10.87
N HIS A 472 -18.83 5.09 -10.25
CA HIS A 472 -19.16 6.32 -10.95
C HIS A 472 -17.99 6.83 -11.81
N ALA A 473 -16.75 6.71 -11.36
CA ALA A 473 -15.56 7.04 -12.15
C ALA A 473 -15.42 6.16 -13.40
N VAL A 474 -15.55 4.83 -13.25
CA VAL A 474 -15.47 3.89 -14.38
C VAL A 474 -16.65 4.05 -15.35
N ALA A 475 -17.85 4.37 -14.86
CA ALA A 475 -19.00 4.73 -15.69
C ALA A 475 -18.81 6.04 -16.48
N LYS A 476 -17.78 6.84 -16.18
CA LYS A 476 -17.32 8.01 -16.93
C LYS A 476 -16.07 7.75 -17.79
N GLY A 477 -15.59 6.50 -17.85
CA GLY A 477 -14.41 6.10 -18.63
C GLY A 477 -13.06 6.29 -17.93
N ILE A 478 -13.07 6.57 -16.62
CA ILE A 478 -11.87 6.80 -15.80
C ILE A 478 -11.39 5.45 -15.23
N THR A 479 -10.11 5.12 -15.38
CA THR A 479 -9.57 3.84 -14.88
C THR A 479 -9.28 3.92 -13.39
N VAL A 480 -9.75 2.98 -12.57
CA VAL A 480 -9.52 3.00 -11.11
C VAL A 480 -8.65 1.82 -10.69
N VAL A 481 -7.49 2.14 -10.11
CA VAL A 481 -6.49 1.17 -9.62
C VAL A 481 -6.42 1.29 -8.10
N CYS A 482 -6.56 0.17 -7.38
CA CYS A 482 -6.49 0.14 -5.92
C CYS A 482 -5.51 -0.93 -5.40
N SER A 483 -4.97 -0.73 -4.21
CA SER A 483 -4.19 -1.72 -3.47
C SER A 483 -5.06 -2.91 -3.02
N ALA A 484 -4.50 -4.12 -2.99
CA ALA A 484 -5.22 -5.34 -2.56
C ALA A 484 -5.43 -5.45 -1.03
N GLY A 485 -4.64 -4.73 -0.24
CA GLY A 485 -4.58 -4.82 1.22
C GLY A 485 -3.28 -5.43 1.73
N ASN A 486 -2.97 -5.21 3.00
CA ASN A 486 -1.74 -5.69 3.66
C ASN A 486 -2.04 -6.68 4.81
N ASP A 487 -3.20 -7.34 4.78
CA ASP A 487 -3.69 -8.29 5.80
C ASP A 487 -3.41 -9.77 5.40
N GLY A 488 -2.43 -10.00 4.52
CA GLY A 488 -1.95 -11.34 4.14
C GLY A 488 -1.01 -11.96 5.18
N PRO A 489 -0.63 -13.25 5.04
CA PRO A 489 -0.91 -14.12 3.90
C PRO A 489 -2.23 -14.91 4.00
N THR A 490 -3.07 -14.65 5.02
CA THR A 490 -4.32 -15.40 5.24
C THR A 490 -5.27 -15.29 4.04
N ALA A 491 -5.87 -16.42 3.63
CA ALA A 491 -6.82 -16.45 2.53
C ALA A 491 -8.08 -15.60 2.81
N SER A 492 -8.67 -15.05 1.75
CA SER A 492 -9.81 -14.11 1.82
C SER A 492 -9.54 -12.83 2.63
N SER A 493 -8.31 -12.30 2.54
CA SER A 493 -7.90 -11.01 3.09
C SER A 493 -7.92 -9.86 2.07
N VAL A 494 -8.18 -10.15 0.79
CA VAL A 494 -8.26 -9.14 -0.28
C VAL A 494 -9.44 -8.18 -0.10
N VAL A 495 -9.16 -6.88 -0.18
CA VAL A 495 -10.14 -5.77 -0.18
C VAL A 495 -10.16 -5.08 -1.54
N ASN A 496 -10.95 -4.01 -1.70
CA ASN A 496 -11.16 -3.31 -2.98
C ASN A 496 -11.59 -4.27 -4.12
N ALA A 497 -12.36 -5.30 -3.78
CA ALA A 497 -12.63 -6.48 -4.61
C ALA A 497 -13.77 -6.29 -5.64
N ALA A 498 -14.22 -5.05 -5.89
CA ALA A 498 -15.29 -4.77 -6.85
C ALA A 498 -14.82 -5.03 -8.31
N PRO A 499 -15.71 -5.47 -9.22
CA PRO A 499 -15.34 -5.83 -10.59
C PRO A 499 -15.07 -4.64 -11.52
N TRP A 500 -15.26 -3.41 -11.06
CA TRP A 500 -14.85 -2.19 -11.77
C TRP A 500 -13.50 -1.64 -11.27
N ILE A 501 -12.96 -2.16 -10.17
CA ILE A 501 -11.62 -1.82 -9.67
C ILE A 501 -10.57 -2.77 -10.26
N LEU A 502 -9.39 -2.24 -10.58
CA LEU A 502 -8.16 -3.01 -10.82
C LEU A 502 -7.37 -3.13 -9.51
N THR A 503 -7.39 -4.31 -8.90
CA THR A 503 -6.90 -4.61 -7.54
C THR A 503 -5.50 -5.24 -7.58
N VAL A 504 -4.53 -4.61 -6.91
CA VAL A 504 -3.09 -4.87 -7.12
C VAL A 504 -2.40 -5.48 -5.89
N ALA A 505 -1.75 -6.63 -6.09
CA ALA A 505 -0.93 -7.35 -5.12
C ALA A 505 0.54 -6.89 -5.11
N ALA A 506 1.27 -7.13 -4.02
CA ALA A 506 2.63 -6.65 -3.82
C ALA A 506 3.70 -7.75 -3.94
N THR A 507 4.63 -7.57 -4.86
CA THR A 507 5.78 -8.44 -5.09
C THR A 507 7.12 -7.79 -4.73
N THR A 508 8.12 -8.63 -4.50
CA THR A 508 9.53 -8.23 -4.39
C THR A 508 10.13 -7.88 -5.75
N ILE A 509 11.26 -7.18 -5.73
CA ILE A 509 12.11 -6.95 -6.90
C ILE A 509 13.48 -7.62 -6.68
N ASP A 510 14.32 -7.69 -7.71
CA ASP A 510 15.67 -8.25 -7.63
C ASP A 510 16.68 -7.37 -6.86
N ARG A 511 16.21 -6.49 -5.97
CA ARG A 511 17.01 -5.69 -5.03
C ARG A 511 16.74 -6.17 -3.61
N TYR A 512 17.80 -6.44 -2.88
CA TYR A 512 17.77 -6.97 -1.52
C TYR A 512 18.64 -6.11 -0.58
N PHE A 513 18.31 -6.08 0.71
CA PHE A 513 18.98 -5.24 1.71
C PHE A 513 19.69 -6.13 2.74
N GLU A 514 20.89 -6.55 2.36
CA GLU A 514 21.72 -7.46 3.14
C GLU A 514 22.35 -6.75 4.34
N SER A 515 22.26 -7.37 5.52
CA SER A 515 22.74 -6.86 6.81
C SER A 515 23.41 -8.00 7.60
N ASP A 516 24.54 -8.46 7.08
CA ASP A 516 25.30 -9.60 7.65
C ASP A 516 25.75 -9.40 9.10
N ILE A 517 25.82 -10.53 9.82
CA ILE A 517 26.42 -10.63 11.15
C ILE A 517 27.76 -11.36 11.03
N LEU A 518 28.82 -10.76 11.57
CA LEU A 518 30.10 -11.45 11.76
C LEU A 518 30.17 -12.01 13.18
N LEU A 519 30.68 -13.24 13.33
CA LEU A 519 30.89 -13.92 14.61
C LEU A 519 32.38 -14.10 14.88
N GLY A 520 32.78 -14.08 16.16
CA GLY A 520 34.18 -14.22 16.57
C GLY A 520 34.81 -15.58 16.22
N GLY A 521 36.11 -15.56 15.93
CA GLY A 521 36.89 -16.78 15.66
C GLY A 521 36.92 -17.21 14.19
N ASN A 522 37.07 -16.27 13.26
CA ASN A 522 37.23 -16.50 11.81
C ASN A 522 36.14 -17.39 11.18
N ARG A 523 34.89 -17.21 11.61
CA ARG A 523 33.72 -17.88 11.04
C ARG A 523 33.21 -17.15 9.79
N SER A 524 32.52 -17.87 8.91
CA SER A 524 31.75 -17.28 7.82
C SER A 524 30.72 -16.27 8.35
N ALA A 525 30.42 -15.25 7.56
CA ALA A 525 29.34 -14.31 7.86
C ALA A 525 27.98 -15.04 7.88
N ILE A 526 27.15 -14.74 8.87
CA ILE A 526 25.76 -15.17 8.90
C ILE A 526 24.95 -14.16 8.08
N LYS A 527 24.30 -14.65 7.03
CA LYS A 527 23.46 -13.83 6.14
C LYS A 527 22.19 -13.38 6.85
N GLY A 528 21.83 -12.11 6.64
CA GLY A 528 20.66 -11.48 7.24
C GLY A 528 20.16 -10.27 6.46
N GLU A 529 19.01 -9.76 6.87
CA GLU A 529 18.23 -8.73 6.18
C GLU A 529 17.85 -7.61 7.14
N ALA A 530 18.06 -6.36 6.74
CA ALA A 530 17.58 -5.17 7.46
C ALA A 530 17.88 -3.90 6.65
N ILE A 531 17.25 -2.79 7.01
CA ILE A 531 17.72 -1.44 6.69
C ILE A 531 18.21 -0.81 8.00
N ASN A 532 19.53 -0.85 8.23
CA ASN A 532 20.21 -0.22 9.35
C ASN A 532 21.48 0.52 8.89
N PHE A 533 21.86 1.55 9.64
CA PHE A 533 23.05 2.36 9.46
C PHE A 533 24.01 2.19 10.63
N SER A 534 24.32 0.93 10.95
CA SER A 534 25.22 0.52 12.05
C SER A 534 26.56 1.26 12.00
N MET A 535 26.87 1.96 13.10
CA MET A 535 28.17 2.56 13.35
C MET A 535 29.06 1.64 14.21
N LEU A 536 28.73 0.36 14.32
CA LEU A 536 29.58 -0.63 15.00
C LEU A 536 30.87 -0.86 14.19
N ASN A 537 31.95 -1.17 14.90
CA ASN A 537 33.19 -1.62 14.28
C ASN A 537 32.93 -2.88 13.44
N LYS A 538 33.54 -2.94 12.23
CA LYS A 538 33.41 -4.06 11.29
C LYS A 538 34.15 -5.34 11.71
N SER A 539 34.62 -5.41 12.96
CA SER A 539 35.24 -6.59 13.58
C SER A 539 34.32 -7.11 14.69
N PRO A 540 34.14 -8.44 14.84
CA PRO A 540 33.21 -9.03 15.80
C PRO A 540 33.74 -8.93 17.24
N ASN A 541 33.63 -7.74 17.83
CA ASN A 541 34.24 -7.38 19.12
C ASN A 541 33.19 -7.10 20.21
N TYR A 542 31.90 -7.14 19.88
CA TYR A 542 30.81 -6.78 20.80
C TYR A 542 30.21 -8.04 21.45
N PRO A 543 30.04 -8.12 22.78
CA PRO A 543 29.51 -9.32 23.41
C PRO A 543 28.11 -9.68 22.89
N LEU A 544 27.89 -10.97 22.66
CA LEU A 544 26.64 -11.54 22.16
C LEU A 544 25.92 -12.27 23.30
N ILE A 545 24.58 -12.23 23.34
CA ILE A 545 23.79 -12.95 24.34
C ILE A 545 22.43 -13.43 23.80
N ASP A 546 22.02 -14.63 24.16
CA ASP A 546 20.64 -15.12 23.93
C ASP A 546 19.65 -14.43 24.89
N GLY A 547 18.48 -14.02 24.39
CA GLY A 547 17.43 -13.40 25.20
C GLY A 547 16.98 -14.26 26.38
N GLY A 548 16.91 -15.60 26.22
CA GLY A 548 16.53 -16.52 27.29
C GLY A 548 17.53 -16.53 28.45
N SER A 549 18.81 -16.37 28.13
CA SER A 549 19.92 -16.21 29.09
C SER A 549 19.92 -14.83 29.75
N ALA A 550 19.34 -13.82 29.10
CA ALA A 550 19.17 -12.47 29.60
C ALA A 550 17.87 -12.23 30.41
N LYS A 551 17.06 -13.28 30.65
CA LYS A 551 15.82 -13.27 31.46
C LYS A 551 15.94 -12.50 32.79
N SER A 552 14.97 -11.66 33.09
CA SER A 552 14.82 -11.00 34.40
C SER A 552 14.36 -11.99 35.49
N ASN A 553 14.38 -11.62 36.76
CA ASN A 553 14.00 -12.55 37.83
C ASN A 553 12.50 -12.92 37.82
N SER A 554 11.64 -12.10 37.21
CA SER A 554 10.18 -12.22 37.25
C SER A 554 9.51 -12.78 35.98
N SER A 555 10.26 -12.97 34.89
CA SER A 555 9.78 -13.57 33.63
C SER A 555 10.12 -15.06 33.51
N ASP A 556 9.56 -15.75 32.52
CA ASP A 556 9.97 -17.08 32.09
C ASP A 556 11.04 -17.02 30.97
N VAL A 557 11.69 -18.15 30.69
CA VAL A 557 12.78 -18.25 29.70
C VAL A 557 12.26 -18.06 28.26
N THR A 558 11.01 -18.44 27.98
CA THR A 558 10.44 -18.44 26.63
C THR A 558 10.17 -17.00 26.18
N SER A 559 9.39 -16.23 26.94
CA SER A 559 9.13 -14.81 26.66
C SER A 559 10.38 -13.94 26.76
N ALA A 560 11.39 -14.34 27.55
CA ALA A 560 12.71 -13.72 27.51
C ALA A 560 13.50 -14.07 26.23
N SER A 561 13.43 -15.30 25.73
CA SER A 561 14.05 -15.67 24.44
C SER A 561 13.40 -14.99 23.24
N TYR A 562 12.16 -14.52 23.40
CA TYR A 562 11.45 -13.64 22.47
C TYR A 562 11.77 -12.14 22.65
N CYS A 563 12.54 -11.79 23.68
CA CYS A 563 12.87 -10.40 24.04
C CYS A 563 11.63 -9.51 24.31
N GLU A 564 10.52 -10.09 24.78
CA GLU A 564 9.26 -9.35 24.95
C GLU A 564 9.42 -8.20 25.97
N PRO A 565 8.84 -7.00 25.76
CA PRO A 565 9.11 -5.82 26.56
C PRO A 565 8.91 -6.01 28.07
N GLY A 566 10.00 -5.90 28.84
CA GLY A 566 10.04 -6.08 30.30
C GLY A 566 10.43 -7.47 30.79
N THR A 567 10.69 -8.43 29.89
CA THR A 567 11.12 -9.80 30.26
C THR A 567 12.62 -9.95 30.46
N LEU A 568 13.41 -8.97 30.03
CA LEU A 568 14.87 -8.98 30.04
C LEU A 568 15.45 -8.14 31.19
N ASP A 569 16.63 -8.55 31.66
CA ASP A 569 17.43 -7.82 32.65
C ASP A 569 18.42 -6.89 31.95
N GLY A 570 18.22 -5.58 32.11
CA GLY A 570 19.10 -4.55 31.54
C GLY A 570 20.56 -4.66 31.98
N SER A 571 20.85 -5.23 33.16
CA SER A 571 22.24 -5.47 33.58
C SER A 571 22.93 -6.57 32.77
N LYS A 572 22.14 -7.49 32.19
CA LYS A 572 22.64 -8.60 31.36
C LYS A 572 22.75 -8.22 29.88
N THR A 573 21.93 -7.29 29.38
CA THR A 573 21.89 -6.88 27.97
C THR A 573 22.67 -5.61 27.64
N LYS A 574 22.89 -4.71 28.61
CA LYS A 574 23.59 -3.44 28.39
C LYS A 574 24.98 -3.65 27.77
N GLY A 575 25.26 -2.93 26.69
CA GLY A 575 26.53 -3.03 25.94
C GLY A 575 26.67 -4.29 25.09
N LYS A 576 25.61 -5.08 24.89
CA LYS A 576 25.62 -6.33 24.11
C LYS A 576 24.73 -6.28 22.88
N ILE A 577 24.97 -7.21 21.96
CA ILE A 577 24.03 -7.60 20.91
C ILE A 577 23.18 -8.75 21.47
N VAL A 578 21.86 -8.64 21.39
CA VAL A 578 20.91 -9.64 21.91
C VAL A 578 20.35 -10.47 20.75
N VAL A 579 20.20 -11.78 20.93
CA VAL A 579 19.55 -12.68 19.97
C VAL A 579 18.14 -13.01 20.45
N CYS A 580 17.15 -12.69 19.62
CA CYS A 580 15.73 -12.78 19.91
C CYS A 580 15.06 -13.73 18.91
N LYS A 581 14.41 -14.77 19.42
CA LYS A 581 13.62 -15.71 18.64
C LYS A 581 12.28 -15.07 18.26
N HIS A 582 11.72 -15.42 17.11
CA HIS A 582 10.36 -15.01 16.76
C HIS A 582 9.33 -15.55 17.77
N SER A 583 8.49 -14.66 18.30
CA SER A 583 7.33 -15.00 19.15
C SER A 583 6.08 -15.15 18.28
N GLN A 584 5.13 -15.97 18.74
CA GLN A 584 3.77 -15.98 18.20
C GLN A 584 2.88 -14.86 18.81
N SER A 585 3.45 -13.93 19.59
CA SER A 585 2.72 -12.74 20.06
C SER A 585 2.76 -11.60 19.05
N ASP A 586 1.70 -10.77 19.01
CA ASP A 586 1.57 -9.60 18.13
C ASP A 586 2.55 -8.44 18.46
N THR A 587 3.67 -8.74 19.13
CA THR A 587 4.65 -7.76 19.59
C THR A 587 5.56 -7.35 18.44
N SER A 588 5.23 -6.24 17.77
CA SER A 588 6.04 -5.69 16.67
C SER A 588 7.52 -5.58 17.04
N LYS A 589 8.41 -6.01 16.11
CA LYS A 589 9.87 -5.87 16.20
C LYS A 589 10.30 -4.43 16.54
N THR A 590 9.54 -3.43 16.08
CA THR A 590 9.75 -2.01 16.41
C THR A 590 9.73 -1.73 17.91
N ILE A 591 8.80 -2.35 18.63
CA ILE A 591 8.68 -2.23 20.09
C ILE A 591 9.81 -3.01 20.77
N ILE A 592 10.17 -4.19 20.26
CA ILE A 592 11.22 -5.04 20.83
C ILE A 592 12.61 -4.38 20.70
N PHE A 593 12.99 -3.88 19.52
CA PHE A 593 14.30 -3.24 19.36
C PHE A 593 14.40 -1.95 20.18
N GLN A 594 13.32 -1.17 20.27
CA GLN A 594 13.31 0.06 21.05
C GLN A 594 13.41 -0.25 22.55
N ALA A 595 12.71 -1.27 23.06
CA ALA A 595 12.89 -1.75 24.44
C ALA A 595 14.33 -2.25 24.71
N LEU A 596 14.94 -2.98 23.77
CA LEU A 596 16.34 -3.43 23.89
C LEU A 596 17.33 -2.26 23.92
N LYS A 597 17.10 -1.25 23.08
CA LYS A 597 17.87 0.00 23.03
C LYS A 597 17.73 0.82 24.33
N ASP A 598 16.53 0.89 24.90
CA ASP A 598 16.27 1.56 26.17
C ASP A 598 16.87 0.82 27.38
N LEU A 599 17.01 -0.51 27.29
CA LEU A 599 17.83 -1.31 28.23
C LEU A 599 19.35 -1.13 28.03
N GLY A 600 19.78 -0.35 27.03
CA GLY A 600 21.19 -0.07 26.73
C GLY A 600 21.89 -1.17 25.92
N SER A 601 21.15 -2.06 25.26
CA SER A 601 21.70 -2.97 24.25
C SER A 601 22.19 -2.16 23.05
N ILE A 602 23.21 -2.65 22.34
CA ILE A 602 23.84 -1.95 21.21
C ILE A 602 23.49 -2.54 19.84
N GLY A 603 22.65 -3.57 19.81
CA GLY A 603 22.04 -4.12 18.62
C GLY A 603 21.19 -5.34 18.93
N THR A 604 20.45 -5.85 17.94
CA THR A 604 19.66 -7.09 18.09
C THR A 604 19.64 -7.94 16.82
N ILE A 605 19.52 -9.25 16.99
CA ILE A 605 19.40 -10.24 15.91
C ILE A 605 18.04 -10.93 16.08
N PHE A 606 17.19 -10.85 15.07
CA PHE A 606 15.85 -11.47 15.09
C PHE A 606 15.85 -12.76 14.26
N ALA A 607 15.50 -13.89 14.84
CA ALA A 607 15.36 -15.16 14.13
C ALA A 607 13.91 -15.37 13.67
N ASN A 608 13.58 -15.05 12.41
CA ASN A 608 12.22 -15.06 11.86
C ASN A 608 12.20 -15.40 10.35
N ASP A 609 11.51 -16.47 9.98
CA ASP A 609 11.35 -16.89 8.58
C ASP A 609 10.12 -16.24 7.89
N MET A 610 9.10 -15.81 8.64
CA MET A 610 7.78 -15.41 8.10
C MET A 610 7.73 -13.98 7.53
N GLU A 611 8.73 -13.15 7.80
CA GLU A 611 8.82 -11.75 7.33
C GLU A 611 10.00 -11.52 6.37
N THR A 612 10.61 -12.59 5.87
CA THR A 612 11.76 -12.54 4.95
C THR A 612 11.42 -11.88 3.62
N TYR A 613 12.44 -11.37 2.92
CA TYR A 613 12.36 -10.56 1.70
C TYR A 613 11.71 -9.17 1.90
N VAL A 614 11.42 -8.75 3.14
CA VAL A 614 10.79 -7.46 3.46
C VAL A 614 11.61 -6.73 4.54
N ALA A 615 12.80 -6.28 4.16
CA ALA A 615 13.72 -5.55 5.03
C ALA A 615 13.05 -4.38 5.79
N SER A 616 13.03 -4.47 7.12
CA SER A 616 12.51 -3.42 8.00
C SER A 616 13.55 -2.33 8.29
N SER A 617 13.11 -1.08 8.47
CA SER A 617 14.02 0.04 8.79
C SER A 617 14.17 0.24 10.29
N TYR A 618 15.40 0.07 10.77
CA TYR A 618 15.81 0.24 12.16
C TYR A 618 16.70 1.49 12.35
N ASN A 619 16.90 2.27 11.28
CA ASN A 619 17.69 3.50 11.25
C ASN A 619 19.11 3.30 11.81
N THR A 620 19.55 4.09 12.79
CA THR A 620 20.89 3.99 13.39
C THR A 620 21.05 2.88 14.44
N PHE A 621 20.00 2.11 14.76
CA PHE A 621 20.13 0.97 15.66
C PHE A 621 20.55 -0.29 14.87
N PRO A 622 21.67 -0.96 15.21
CA PRO A 622 22.11 -2.15 14.50
C PRO A 622 21.15 -3.32 14.69
N VAL A 623 20.51 -3.76 13.61
CA VAL A 623 19.56 -4.87 13.62
C VAL A 623 19.77 -5.73 12.38
N SER A 624 19.62 -7.05 12.53
CA SER A 624 19.61 -8.01 11.43
C SER A 624 18.52 -9.07 11.68
N ASP A 625 17.61 -9.23 10.73
CA ASP A 625 16.66 -10.34 10.67
C ASP A 625 17.32 -11.53 9.94
N ILE A 626 17.28 -12.72 10.52
CA ILE A 626 17.88 -13.96 9.98
C ILE A 626 16.87 -15.11 10.00
N THR A 627 17.09 -16.13 9.17
CA THR A 627 16.26 -17.35 9.17
C THR A 627 16.45 -18.15 10.47
N ALA A 628 15.46 -18.97 10.84
CA ALA A 628 15.59 -19.85 12.00
C ALA A 628 16.72 -20.90 11.80
N GLN A 629 17.01 -21.28 10.55
CA GLN A 629 18.18 -22.11 10.23
C GLN A 629 19.49 -21.38 10.59
N ALA A 630 19.68 -20.15 10.11
CA ALA A 630 20.86 -19.34 10.41
C ALA A 630 20.99 -19.03 11.91
N ALA A 631 19.87 -18.89 12.62
CA ALA A 631 19.87 -18.70 14.07
C ALA A 631 20.44 -19.90 14.83
N ASN A 632 20.30 -21.13 14.33
CA ASN A 632 20.91 -22.31 14.96
C ASN A 632 22.44 -22.23 14.96
N ASP A 633 23.06 -21.67 13.92
CA ASP A 633 24.52 -21.44 13.88
C ASP A 633 24.94 -20.39 14.91
N VAL A 634 24.13 -19.33 15.09
CA VAL A 634 24.35 -18.29 16.10
C VAL A 634 24.24 -18.85 17.52
N PHE A 635 23.20 -19.65 17.83
CA PHE A 635 23.05 -20.30 19.14
C PHE A 635 24.16 -21.35 19.38
N SER A 636 24.55 -22.11 18.35
CA SER A 636 25.66 -23.05 18.42
C SER A 636 27.00 -22.34 18.67
N TYR A 637 27.21 -21.17 18.08
CA TYR A 637 28.36 -20.32 18.39
C TYR A 637 28.34 -19.82 19.84
N ILE A 638 27.21 -19.29 20.33
CA ILE A 638 27.04 -18.81 21.72
C ILE A 638 27.43 -19.91 22.72
N ASN A 639 26.99 -21.15 22.48
CA ASN A 639 27.31 -22.29 23.35
C ASN A 639 28.75 -22.81 23.22
N SER A 640 29.48 -22.44 22.14
CA SER A 640 30.85 -22.93 21.88
C SER A 640 31.97 -22.15 22.58
N THR A 641 31.67 -21.03 23.23
CA THR A 641 32.67 -20.18 23.91
C THR A 641 32.09 -19.49 25.14
N LYS A 642 32.92 -19.24 26.15
CA LYS A 642 32.53 -18.45 27.35
C LYS A 642 32.37 -16.96 27.05
N ASN A 643 32.99 -16.47 25.97
CA ASN A 643 32.99 -15.07 25.56
C ASN A 643 32.55 -14.95 24.08
N PRO A 644 31.26 -15.20 23.75
CA PRO A 644 30.76 -15.03 22.40
C PRO A 644 30.69 -13.54 22.03
N VAL A 645 31.19 -13.21 20.84
CA VAL A 645 31.28 -11.84 20.31
C VAL A 645 30.83 -11.79 18.85
N ALA A 646 30.23 -10.68 18.47
CA ALA A 646 29.70 -10.45 17.13
C ALA A 646 29.85 -8.97 16.71
N THR A 647 29.47 -8.67 15.47
CA THR A 647 29.10 -7.32 15.04
C THR A 647 28.04 -7.41 13.94
N ILE A 648 27.10 -6.46 13.92
CA ILE A 648 26.10 -6.31 12.86
C ILE A 648 26.62 -5.25 11.89
N LEU A 649 26.84 -5.65 10.64
CA LEU A 649 27.30 -4.74 9.59
C LEU A 649 26.19 -3.77 9.17
N PRO A 650 26.53 -2.53 8.77
CA PRO A 650 25.56 -1.64 8.15
C PRO A 650 25.04 -2.24 6.84
N THR A 651 23.77 -2.00 6.55
CA THR A 651 23.11 -2.56 5.36
C THR A 651 23.84 -2.21 4.06
N ILE A 652 23.88 -3.16 3.13
CA ILE A 652 24.28 -2.93 1.75
C ILE A 652 23.11 -3.22 0.79
N THR A 653 23.13 -2.59 -0.38
CA THR A 653 22.15 -2.86 -1.45
C THR A 653 22.72 -3.94 -2.37
N VAL A 654 22.11 -5.12 -2.37
CA VAL A 654 22.38 -6.20 -3.32
C VAL A 654 21.41 -6.06 -4.50
N THR A 655 21.87 -6.35 -5.72
CA THR A 655 21.04 -6.32 -6.94
C THR A 655 21.20 -7.61 -7.74
N LYS A 656 20.21 -7.95 -8.57
CA LYS A 656 20.04 -9.27 -9.21
C LYS A 656 19.88 -10.39 -8.17
N PHE A 657 19.27 -10.08 -7.04
CA PHE A 657 18.90 -11.08 -6.02
C PHE A 657 17.82 -12.03 -6.58
N LYS A 658 17.87 -13.29 -6.16
CA LYS A 658 17.07 -14.38 -6.73
C LYS A 658 16.53 -15.29 -5.63
N PRO A 659 15.30 -15.82 -5.76
CA PRO A 659 14.34 -15.58 -6.83
C PRO A 659 13.65 -14.21 -6.72
N ALA A 660 13.28 -13.59 -7.85
CA ALA A 660 12.43 -12.39 -7.89
C ALA A 660 11.60 -12.35 -9.20
N PRO A 661 10.31 -11.98 -9.19
CA PRO A 661 9.51 -11.57 -8.03
C PRO A 661 9.08 -12.76 -7.17
N VAL A 662 8.84 -12.45 -5.90
CA VAL A 662 8.18 -13.30 -4.89
C VAL A 662 7.00 -12.51 -4.32
N ILE A 663 5.84 -13.13 -4.10
CA ILE A 663 4.68 -12.44 -3.51
C ILE A 663 4.93 -12.18 -2.01
N ALA A 664 4.82 -10.92 -1.59
CA ALA A 664 5.12 -10.50 -0.23
C ALA A 664 4.18 -11.15 0.79
N TYR A 665 4.70 -11.47 1.98
CA TYR A 665 3.92 -12.14 3.03
C TYR A 665 2.64 -11.35 3.37
N PHE A 666 2.77 -10.04 3.58
CA PHE A 666 1.67 -9.14 3.94
C PHE A 666 0.65 -8.93 2.81
N SER A 667 0.98 -9.21 1.54
CA SER A 667 0.06 -8.90 0.43
C SER A 667 -1.24 -9.69 0.62
N SER A 668 -2.38 -9.01 0.72
CA SER A 668 -3.68 -9.66 0.93
C SER A 668 -4.01 -10.64 -0.19
N ARG A 669 -4.62 -11.77 0.17
CA ARG A 669 -4.89 -12.93 -0.70
C ARG A 669 -6.38 -13.14 -0.96
N GLY A 670 -6.69 -13.70 -2.13
CA GLY A 670 -8.01 -14.14 -2.53
C GLY A 670 -8.51 -15.40 -1.79
N PRO A 671 -9.69 -15.93 -2.16
CA PRO A 671 -10.67 -15.29 -3.05
C PRO A 671 -11.33 -14.07 -2.39
N SER A 672 -12.10 -13.30 -3.16
CA SER A 672 -12.97 -12.26 -2.59
C SER A 672 -13.92 -12.85 -1.55
N ALA A 673 -13.92 -12.29 -0.34
CA ALA A 673 -14.77 -12.73 0.77
C ALA A 673 -16.28 -12.53 0.53
N ARG A 674 -16.66 -11.67 -0.43
CA ARG A 674 -18.06 -11.43 -0.85
C ARG A 674 -18.42 -12.18 -2.14
N THR A 675 -17.45 -12.43 -3.03
CA THR A 675 -17.71 -12.84 -4.43
C THR A 675 -16.71 -13.90 -4.90
N ARG A 676 -16.83 -15.15 -4.44
CA ARG A 676 -15.96 -16.27 -4.89
C ARG A 676 -16.01 -16.57 -6.40
N ASN A 677 -17.09 -16.17 -7.09
CA ASN A 677 -17.19 -16.25 -8.57
C ASN A 677 -16.48 -15.10 -9.31
N LEU A 678 -15.73 -14.25 -8.60
CA LEU A 678 -14.82 -13.25 -9.16
C LEU A 678 -13.40 -13.48 -8.59
N LEU A 679 -12.42 -13.61 -9.49
CA LEU A 679 -11.02 -13.81 -9.11
C LEU A 679 -10.41 -12.46 -8.68
N LYS A 680 -9.78 -12.43 -7.51
CA LYS A 680 -9.04 -11.28 -6.96
C LYS A 680 -7.84 -11.79 -6.16
N PRO A 681 -6.70 -11.07 -6.10
CA PRO A 681 -6.37 -9.83 -6.81
C PRO A 681 -6.32 -10.01 -8.33
N ASP A 682 -6.25 -8.93 -9.11
CA ASP A 682 -6.23 -9.00 -10.58
C ASP A 682 -4.82 -9.16 -11.15
N ILE A 683 -3.83 -8.53 -10.50
CA ILE A 683 -2.46 -8.39 -10.98
C ILE A 683 -1.51 -8.18 -9.80
N ALA A 684 -0.24 -8.54 -9.95
CA ALA A 684 0.85 -8.21 -9.03
C ALA A 684 1.81 -7.16 -9.63
N ALA A 685 2.42 -6.35 -8.76
CA ALA A 685 3.41 -5.36 -9.15
C ALA A 685 4.38 -5.02 -7.99
N PRO A 686 5.52 -4.37 -8.27
CA PRO A 686 6.55 -4.09 -7.27
C PRO A 686 6.03 -3.29 -6.07
N GLY A 687 6.00 -3.94 -4.90
CA GLY A 687 5.41 -3.39 -3.68
C GLY A 687 6.28 -3.53 -2.43
N VAL A 688 7.53 -4.00 -2.57
CA VAL A 688 8.44 -4.22 -1.42
C VAL A 688 9.68 -3.34 -1.53
N ASN A 689 9.99 -2.62 -0.44
CA ASN A 689 11.12 -1.70 -0.27
C ASN A 689 11.34 -0.80 -1.51
N ILE A 690 10.26 -0.18 -1.98
CA ILE A 690 10.24 0.72 -3.14
C ILE A 690 10.82 2.08 -2.70
N LEU A 691 11.74 2.61 -3.51
CA LEU A 691 12.34 3.93 -3.30
C LEU A 691 11.57 4.96 -4.13
N ALA A 692 10.92 5.91 -3.46
CA ALA A 692 10.25 7.05 -4.09
C ALA A 692 10.35 8.28 -3.16
N SER A 693 9.82 9.43 -3.60
CA SER A 693 9.92 10.68 -2.84
C SER A 693 9.26 10.59 -1.47
N TRP A 694 9.74 11.38 -0.53
CA TRP A 694 9.25 11.44 0.85
C TRP A 694 9.26 12.87 1.38
N ILE A 695 8.51 13.11 2.45
CA ILE A 695 8.59 14.35 3.22
C ILE A 695 9.93 14.42 3.98
N PRO A 696 10.65 15.55 4.05
CA PRO A 696 11.91 15.64 4.79
C PRO A 696 11.71 15.51 6.32
N THR A 697 11.88 14.30 6.87
CA THR A 697 11.73 14.03 8.31
C THR A 697 13.06 14.09 9.08
N SER A 698 13.09 14.78 10.22
CA SER A 698 14.24 14.83 11.14
C SER A 698 14.42 13.57 12.00
N THR A 699 13.42 12.69 12.04
CA THR A 699 13.45 11.43 12.78
C THR A 699 14.24 10.35 12.02
N GLY A 700 15.11 9.62 12.73
CA GLY A 700 15.86 8.48 12.18
C GLY A 700 17.04 8.82 11.26
N VAL A 701 17.35 10.10 11.05
CA VAL A 701 18.47 10.56 10.20
C VAL A 701 19.81 10.04 10.75
N PRO A 702 20.67 9.41 9.92
CA PRO A 702 22.02 9.01 10.32
C PRO A 702 22.91 10.20 10.70
N ASN A 703 23.81 9.99 11.66
CA ASN A 703 24.73 11.03 12.15
C ASN A 703 25.51 11.69 10.99
N GLY A 704 25.49 13.02 10.94
CA GLY A 704 26.18 13.81 9.91
C GLY A 704 25.43 13.92 8.56
N GLN A 705 24.27 13.28 8.40
CA GLN A 705 23.44 13.40 7.19
C GLN A 705 22.28 14.41 7.39
N LYS A 706 21.70 14.86 6.28
CA LYS A 706 20.46 15.66 6.24
C LYS A 706 19.25 14.73 6.08
N PRO A 707 18.02 15.15 6.47
CA PRO A 707 16.79 14.42 6.14
C PRO A 707 16.73 13.96 4.68
N SER A 708 16.46 12.68 4.46
CA SER A 708 16.33 12.12 3.10
C SER A 708 15.08 12.64 2.41
N GLN A 709 15.22 13.02 1.13
CA GLN A 709 14.09 13.36 0.24
C GLN A 709 13.40 12.12 -0.36
N PHE A 710 13.94 10.93 -0.11
CA PHE A 710 13.42 9.64 -0.58
C PHE A 710 13.26 8.68 0.61
N ASN A 711 12.38 7.68 0.49
CA ASN A 711 12.22 6.65 1.52
C ASN A 711 11.95 5.26 0.90
N LEU A 712 12.33 4.20 1.62
CA LEU A 712 12.11 2.80 1.27
C LEU A 712 10.87 2.27 1.99
N VAL A 713 9.78 2.05 1.27
CA VAL A 713 8.47 1.65 1.84
C VAL A 713 7.96 0.38 1.18
N SER A 714 7.25 -0.44 1.97
CA SER A 714 6.64 -1.71 1.54
C SER A 714 5.13 -1.68 1.76
N GLY A 715 4.36 -2.19 0.80
CA GLY A 715 2.91 -2.29 0.86
C GLY A 715 2.28 -2.50 -0.52
N THR A 716 1.06 -3.03 -0.57
CA THR A 716 0.24 -3.01 -1.81
C THR A 716 -0.07 -1.57 -2.26
N SER A 717 0.03 -0.60 -1.34
CA SER A 717 0.08 0.84 -1.62
C SER A 717 1.23 1.27 -2.53
N MET A 718 2.34 0.54 -2.61
CA MET A 718 3.45 0.85 -3.53
C MET A 718 3.31 0.10 -4.86
N ALA A 719 2.61 -1.03 -4.88
CA ALA A 719 2.28 -1.78 -6.09
C ALA A 719 1.16 -1.10 -6.92
N CYS A 720 0.14 -0.57 -6.27
CA CYS A 720 -0.97 0.20 -6.87
C CYS A 720 -0.48 1.32 -7.83
N PRO A 721 0.40 2.26 -7.44
CA PRO A 721 0.89 3.31 -8.33
C PRO A 721 1.80 2.80 -9.46
N HIS A 722 2.44 1.63 -9.33
CA HIS A 722 3.11 1.00 -10.48
C HIS A 722 2.07 0.62 -11.56
N VAL A 723 0.97 -0.05 -11.18
CA VAL A 723 -0.08 -0.39 -12.16
C VAL A 723 -0.79 0.87 -12.69
N ALA A 724 -0.97 1.91 -11.88
CA ALA A 724 -1.49 3.20 -12.34
C ALA A 724 -0.57 3.87 -13.39
N GLY A 725 0.75 3.84 -13.19
CA GLY A 725 1.73 4.37 -14.16
C GLY A 725 1.75 3.58 -15.49
N VAL A 726 1.51 2.27 -15.44
CA VAL A 726 1.30 1.45 -16.65
C VAL A 726 -0.02 1.83 -17.34
N ALA A 727 -1.12 1.88 -16.60
CA ALA A 727 -2.44 2.26 -17.13
C ALA A 727 -2.45 3.66 -17.76
N ALA A 728 -1.76 4.63 -17.16
CA ALA A 728 -1.57 5.97 -17.72
C ALA A 728 -0.82 5.94 -19.06
N THR A 729 0.21 5.12 -19.16
CA THR A 729 0.99 4.96 -20.41
C THR A 729 0.15 4.29 -21.50
N ILE A 730 -0.62 3.24 -21.17
CA ILE A 730 -1.57 2.61 -22.11
C ILE A 730 -2.64 3.61 -22.56
N LYS A 731 -3.18 4.44 -21.65
CA LYS A 731 -4.17 5.49 -21.96
C LYS A 731 -3.61 6.59 -22.85
N ALA A 732 -2.34 6.97 -22.68
CA ALA A 732 -1.66 7.92 -23.57
C ALA A 732 -1.48 7.36 -25.01
N TRP A 733 -1.18 6.07 -25.13
CA TRP A 733 -1.01 5.39 -26.42
C TRP A 733 -2.35 5.04 -27.08
N ASN A 734 -3.38 4.75 -26.28
CA ASN A 734 -4.73 4.38 -26.73
C ASN A 734 -5.81 5.26 -26.05
N PRO A 735 -5.94 6.55 -26.40
CA PRO A 735 -6.85 7.48 -25.71
C PRO A 735 -8.32 7.06 -25.72
N THR A 736 -8.75 6.32 -26.74
CA THR A 736 -10.12 5.83 -26.91
C THR A 736 -10.45 4.57 -26.09
N TRP A 737 -9.47 3.88 -25.51
CA TRP A 737 -9.72 2.66 -24.75
C TRP A 737 -10.49 2.92 -23.45
N SER A 738 -11.39 1.99 -23.13
CA SER A 738 -12.13 1.94 -21.87
C SER A 738 -11.21 1.56 -20.70
N PRO A 739 -11.63 1.81 -19.44
CA PRO A 739 -11.00 1.24 -18.25
C PRO A 739 -10.79 -0.29 -18.31
N PHE A 740 -11.70 -0.99 -19.01
CA PHE A 740 -11.72 -2.44 -19.08
C PHE A 740 -10.78 -3.00 -20.14
N ALA A 741 -10.67 -2.34 -21.30
CA ALA A 741 -9.65 -2.65 -22.30
C ALA A 741 -8.24 -2.44 -21.72
N ILE A 742 -8.02 -1.35 -20.98
CA ILE A 742 -6.73 -1.06 -20.31
C ILE A 742 -6.43 -2.11 -19.23
N ARG A 743 -7.39 -2.41 -18.35
CA ARG A 743 -7.24 -3.51 -17.38
C ARG A 743 -6.96 -4.83 -18.08
N SER A 744 -7.70 -5.15 -19.15
CA SER A 744 -7.51 -6.40 -19.89
C SER A 744 -6.11 -6.50 -20.45
N ALA A 745 -5.58 -5.44 -21.07
CA ALA A 745 -4.23 -5.45 -21.62
C ALA A 745 -3.18 -5.70 -20.52
N ILE A 746 -3.33 -5.08 -19.36
CA ILE A 746 -2.46 -5.30 -18.19
C ILE A 746 -2.55 -6.75 -17.68
N MET A 747 -3.75 -7.32 -17.62
CA MET A 747 -3.99 -8.68 -17.11
C MET A 747 -3.57 -9.77 -18.10
N THR A 748 -3.87 -9.65 -19.40
CA THR A 748 -3.70 -10.75 -20.35
C THR A 748 -2.26 -10.96 -20.79
N THR A 749 -1.41 -9.93 -20.67
CA THR A 749 0.03 -9.98 -20.97
C THR A 749 0.90 -10.11 -19.72
N ALA A 750 0.31 -10.41 -18.57
CA ALA A 750 1.02 -10.59 -17.30
C ALA A 750 1.90 -11.86 -17.32
N THR A 751 3.08 -11.77 -16.71
CA THR A 751 4.03 -12.90 -16.66
C THR A 751 3.74 -13.85 -15.49
N GLN A 752 4.06 -15.12 -15.68
CA GLN A 752 4.04 -16.16 -14.64
C GLN A 752 5.43 -16.62 -14.22
N ALA A 753 6.49 -16.03 -14.79
CA ALA A 753 7.86 -16.46 -14.61
C ALA A 753 8.66 -15.44 -13.78
N ASN A 754 9.51 -15.95 -12.89
CA ASN A 754 10.50 -15.18 -12.15
C ASN A 754 11.83 -15.06 -12.92
N SER A 755 12.82 -14.42 -12.28
CA SER A 755 14.22 -14.25 -12.69
C SER A 755 14.97 -15.51 -13.13
N ASP A 756 14.43 -16.69 -12.83
CA ASP A 756 15.01 -18.01 -13.06
C ASP A 756 14.16 -18.82 -14.05
N LYS A 757 13.15 -18.17 -14.67
CA LYS A 757 12.13 -18.76 -15.55
C LYS A 757 11.26 -19.84 -14.90
N ALA A 758 11.38 -20.01 -13.58
CA ALA A 758 10.47 -20.81 -12.77
C ALA A 758 9.19 -20.01 -12.48
N PRO A 759 8.09 -20.67 -12.02
CA PRO A 759 6.89 -19.97 -11.60
C PRO A 759 7.15 -18.88 -10.56
N LEU A 760 6.28 -17.87 -10.50
CA LEU A 760 6.22 -16.95 -9.36
C LEU A 760 5.95 -17.74 -8.07
N MET A 761 6.54 -17.32 -6.95
CA MET A 761 6.51 -18.05 -5.67
C MET A 761 6.10 -17.15 -4.51
N THR A 762 5.70 -17.78 -3.40
CA THR A 762 5.53 -17.16 -2.08
C THR A 762 6.86 -17.11 -1.32
N ILE A 763 6.95 -16.29 -0.26
CA ILE A 763 8.13 -16.26 0.61
C ILE A 763 8.44 -17.61 1.28
N SER A 764 7.45 -18.50 1.45
CA SER A 764 7.64 -19.86 1.96
C SER A 764 8.03 -20.88 0.88
N GLY A 765 8.40 -20.41 -0.32
CA GLY A 765 8.91 -21.25 -1.41
C GLY A 765 7.85 -22.06 -2.17
N SER A 766 6.56 -21.90 -1.86
CA SER A 766 5.49 -22.52 -2.64
C SER A 766 5.21 -21.74 -3.93
N ALA A 767 4.74 -22.41 -4.98
CA ALA A 767 4.27 -21.72 -6.18
C ALA A 767 3.08 -20.81 -5.84
N ALA A 768 3.08 -19.60 -6.41
CA ALA A 768 2.01 -18.62 -6.22
C ALA A 768 0.78 -18.98 -7.06
N THR A 769 -0.39 -18.90 -6.45
CA THR A 769 -1.69 -19.16 -7.07
C THR A 769 -2.30 -17.88 -7.64
N PRO A 770 -3.31 -17.97 -8.52
CA PRO A 770 -4.12 -16.82 -8.91
C PRO A 770 -4.78 -16.03 -7.75
N TYR A 771 -4.93 -16.60 -6.54
CA TYR A 771 -5.37 -15.85 -5.36
C TYR A 771 -4.23 -15.05 -4.68
N ASP A 772 -2.98 -15.26 -5.08
CA ASP A 772 -1.82 -14.51 -4.61
C ASP A 772 -1.41 -13.41 -5.59
N ILE A 773 -1.42 -13.71 -6.89
CA ILE A 773 -0.85 -12.87 -7.97
C ILE A 773 -1.86 -12.45 -9.06
N GLY A 774 -3.11 -12.91 -9.00
CA GLY A 774 -4.09 -12.68 -10.07
C GLY A 774 -3.65 -13.30 -11.39
N SER A 775 -3.58 -12.49 -12.45
CA SER A 775 -3.03 -12.91 -13.75
C SER A 775 -1.51 -13.03 -13.79
N GLY A 776 -0.78 -12.41 -12.86
CA GLY A 776 0.69 -12.43 -12.83
C GLY A 776 1.34 -11.10 -12.44
N GLU A 777 2.66 -11.04 -12.57
CA GLU A 777 3.42 -9.79 -12.45
C GLU A 777 3.21 -8.93 -13.72
N VAL A 778 3.01 -7.63 -13.56
CA VAL A 778 2.76 -6.70 -14.68
C VAL A 778 3.93 -6.60 -15.65
N VAL A 779 3.67 -6.63 -16.96
CA VAL A 779 4.68 -6.43 -18.02
C VAL A 779 4.34 -5.17 -18.84
N PRO A 780 4.93 -4.00 -18.52
CA PRO A 780 4.49 -2.71 -19.07
C PRO A 780 4.55 -2.59 -20.60
N THR A 781 5.53 -3.24 -21.23
CA THR A 781 5.74 -3.18 -22.69
C THR A 781 4.76 -4.05 -23.46
N ALA A 782 4.49 -5.27 -23.00
CA ALA A 782 3.56 -6.19 -23.64
C ALA A 782 2.11 -5.65 -23.59
N ALA A 783 1.73 -5.00 -22.48
CA ALA A 783 0.41 -4.41 -22.29
C ALA A 783 0.08 -3.23 -23.24
N LEU A 784 1.05 -2.73 -24.03
CA LEU A 784 0.79 -1.77 -25.11
C LEU A 784 0.23 -2.43 -26.38
N GLN A 785 0.50 -3.72 -26.60
CA GLN A 785 0.07 -4.50 -27.77
C GLN A 785 -0.44 -5.88 -27.33
N PRO A 786 -1.60 -5.96 -26.66
CA PRO A 786 -2.10 -7.21 -26.08
C PRO A 786 -2.72 -8.17 -27.12
N GLY A 787 -2.89 -7.76 -28.38
CA GLY A 787 -3.61 -8.53 -29.40
C GLY A 787 -5.13 -8.53 -29.19
N LEU A 788 -5.61 -9.14 -28.10
CA LEU A 788 -7.03 -9.19 -27.73
C LEU A 788 -7.30 -8.54 -26.36
N VAL A 789 -8.48 -7.94 -26.21
CA VAL A 789 -8.99 -7.43 -24.92
C VAL A 789 -10.40 -7.94 -24.59
N TYR A 790 -10.65 -8.17 -23.31
CA TYR A 790 -11.96 -8.41 -22.71
C TYR A 790 -12.54 -7.08 -22.23
N ASP A 791 -13.28 -6.40 -23.10
CA ASP A 791 -13.94 -5.12 -22.79
C ASP A 791 -15.30 -5.35 -22.11
N LEU A 792 -15.78 -4.37 -21.33
CA LEU A 792 -17.10 -4.38 -20.69
C LEU A 792 -17.84 -3.08 -20.97
N THR A 793 -19.16 -3.17 -21.08
CA THR A 793 -20.05 -2.01 -21.08
C THR A 793 -20.59 -1.72 -19.68
N THR A 794 -21.15 -0.53 -19.46
CA THR A 794 -21.89 -0.23 -18.22
C THR A 794 -23.02 -1.23 -17.96
N ARG A 795 -23.66 -1.77 -19.01
CA ARG A 795 -24.72 -2.79 -18.89
C ARG A 795 -24.21 -4.07 -18.23
N ASP A 796 -22.97 -4.47 -18.49
CA ASP A 796 -22.38 -5.68 -17.90
C ASP A 796 -22.14 -5.51 -16.39
N LEU A 797 -21.86 -4.28 -15.94
CA LEU A 797 -21.82 -3.95 -14.51
C LEU A 797 -23.22 -4.03 -13.88
N LEU A 798 -24.26 -3.57 -14.58
CA LEU A 798 -25.65 -3.69 -14.08
C LEU A 798 -26.07 -5.17 -13.99
N LEU A 799 -25.69 -5.99 -14.97
CA LEU A 799 -25.91 -7.45 -14.95
C LEU A 799 -25.13 -8.12 -13.81
N PHE A 800 -23.90 -7.71 -13.53
CA PHE A 800 -23.16 -8.14 -12.33
C PHE A 800 -23.93 -7.79 -11.05
N LEU A 801 -24.45 -6.57 -10.91
CA LEU A 801 -25.22 -6.17 -9.72
C LEU A 801 -26.51 -7.00 -9.56
N CYS A 802 -27.20 -7.33 -10.66
CA CYS A 802 -28.33 -8.27 -10.63
C CYS A 802 -27.90 -9.67 -10.16
N ASN A 803 -26.80 -10.20 -10.69
CA ASN A 803 -26.27 -11.52 -10.33
C ASN A 803 -25.71 -11.56 -8.89
N TYR A 804 -25.25 -10.42 -8.36
CA TYR A 804 -24.89 -10.24 -6.95
C TYR A 804 -26.13 -10.17 -6.02
N GLY A 805 -27.32 -9.90 -6.55
CA GLY A 805 -28.59 -9.93 -5.83
C GLY A 805 -29.29 -8.58 -5.64
N TYR A 806 -28.86 -7.51 -6.32
CA TYR A 806 -29.60 -6.25 -6.34
C TYR A 806 -30.78 -6.34 -7.31
N ASN A 807 -31.91 -5.72 -6.98
CA ASN A 807 -33.07 -5.63 -7.86
C ASN A 807 -33.01 -4.39 -8.77
N SER A 808 -33.83 -4.37 -9.83
CA SER A 808 -33.90 -3.27 -10.80
C SER A 808 -34.12 -1.90 -10.14
N SER A 809 -34.89 -1.84 -9.04
CA SER A 809 -35.15 -0.61 -8.29
C SER A 809 -33.89 -0.07 -7.61
N LYS A 810 -33.14 -0.91 -6.89
CA LYS A 810 -31.85 -0.51 -6.27
C LYS A 810 -30.83 -0.12 -7.34
N ILE A 811 -30.77 -0.84 -8.46
CA ILE A 811 -29.85 -0.53 -9.57
C ILE A 811 -30.21 0.79 -10.26
N SER A 812 -31.50 1.12 -10.39
CA SER A 812 -31.95 2.40 -10.96
C SER A 812 -31.59 3.61 -10.09
N LEU A 813 -31.40 3.41 -8.77
CA LEU A 813 -30.88 4.44 -7.87
C LEU A 813 -29.34 4.57 -7.94
N ILE A 814 -28.64 3.51 -8.33
CA ILE A 814 -27.16 3.48 -8.49
C ILE A 814 -26.74 4.02 -9.87
N SER A 815 -27.59 3.89 -10.90
CA SER A 815 -27.30 4.37 -12.25
C SER A 815 -28.50 5.08 -12.85
N ASN A 816 -28.41 6.41 -13.00
CA ASN A 816 -29.43 7.21 -13.70
C ASN A 816 -29.59 6.87 -15.20
N ASN A 817 -28.68 6.07 -15.79
CA ASN A 817 -28.68 5.72 -17.21
C ASN A 817 -28.98 4.23 -17.42
N THR A 818 -30.15 3.77 -16.95
CA THR A 818 -30.63 2.39 -17.15
C THR A 818 -31.19 2.14 -18.54
N ASN A 819 -31.72 3.14 -19.25
CA ASN A 819 -32.42 2.98 -20.53
C ASN A 819 -33.45 1.84 -20.53
N GLY A 820 -34.26 1.75 -19.47
CA GLY A 820 -35.26 0.70 -19.30
C GLY A 820 -34.70 -0.67 -18.88
N PHE A 821 -33.42 -0.74 -18.47
CA PHE A 821 -32.82 -1.97 -17.94
C PHE A 821 -33.59 -2.50 -16.72
N SER A 822 -33.90 -3.80 -16.76
CA SER A 822 -34.36 -4.58 -15.63
C SER A 822 -33.51 -5.84 -15.51
N CYS A 823 -33.33 -6.34 -14.29
CA CYS A 823 -32.62 -7.59 -14.05
C CYS A 823 -33.33 -8.78 -14.72
N PRO A 824 -32.59 -9.69 -15.38
CA PRO A 824 -33.11 -10.97 -15.82
C PRO A 824 -33.71 -11.78 -14.66
N SER A 825 -34.81 -12.48 -14.91
CA SER A 825 -35.48 -13.32 -13.88
C SER A 825 -34.65 -14.53 -13.43
N ASN A 826 -33.64 -14.90 -14.22
CA ASN A 826 -32.67 -15.97 -13.92
C ASN A 826 -31.36 -15.45 -13.29
N SER A 827 -31.26 -14.18 -12.91
CA SER A 827 -30.08 -13.62 -12.25
C SER A 827 -29.70 -14.40 -10.99
N SER A 828 -28.42 -14.75 -10.87
CA SER A 828 -27.92 -15.53 -9.74
C SER A 828 -26.41 -15.36 -9.55
N ILE A 829 -25.93 -15.66 -8.34
CA ILE A 829 -24.50 -15.58 -7.98
C ILE A 829 -23.61 -16.40 -8.92
N ASN A 830 -24.14 -17.51 -9.47
CA ASN A 830 -23.47 -18.38 -10.43
C ASN A 830 -23.19 -17.71 -11.79
N LEU A 831 -23.98 -16.70 -12.17
CA LEU A 831 -23.80 -15.92 -13.39
C LEU A 831 -22.85 -14.71 -13.19
N ILE A 832 -22.26 -14.52 -12.01
CA ILE A 832 -21.12 -13.59 -11.86
C ILE A 832 -19.92 -14.08 -12.69
N SER A 833 -19.74 -15.40 -12.83
CA SER A 833 -18.67 -15.99 -13.64
C SER A 833 -18.74 -15.56 -15.11
N ASP A 834 -19.93 -15.23 -15.62
CA ASP A 834 -20.20 -14.78 -17.00
C ASP A 834 -19.88 -13.31 -17.26
N LEU A 835 -19.55 -12.52 -16.23
CA LEU A 835 -19.01 -11.17 -16.42
C LEU A 835 -17.77 -11.25 -17.32
N ASN A 836 -17.66 -10.40 -18.35
CA ASN A 836 -16.63 -10.51 -19.40
C ASN A 836 -15.21 -10.10 -18.93
N TYR A 837 -14.68 -10.84 -17.97
CA TYR A 837 -13.48 -10.51 -17.21
C TYR A 837 -12.25 -11.25 -17.76
N PRO A 838 -11.02 -10.67 -17.71
CA PRO A 838 -9.77 -11.32 -18.13
C PRO A 838 -9.30 -12.51 -17.25
N SER A 839 -10.19 -13.07 -16.44
CA SER A 839 -10.00 -14.24 -15.60
C SER A 839 -11.36 -14.91 -15.35
N ILE A 840 -11.36 -16.15 -14.87
CA ILE A 840 -12.58 -16.90 -14.56
C ILE A 840 -12.52 -17.41 -13.12
N ALA A 841 -13.61 -17.27 -12.37
CA ALA A 841 -13.78 -18.01 -11.12
C ALA A 841 -15.14 -18.71 -11.08
N VAL A 842 -15.14 -19.99 -10.73
CA VAL A 842 -16.35 -20.82 -10.58
C VAL A 842 -16.28 -21.48 -9.21
N SER A 843 -17.22 -21.19 -8.33
CA SER A 843 -17.25 -21.74 -6.97
C SER A 843 -18.44 -22.66 -6.74
N ALA A 844 -18.25 -23.63 -5.84
CA ALA A 844 -19.20 -24.70 -5.53
C ALA A 844 -19.63 -25.52 -6.76
N LEU A 845 -18.67 -25.83 -7.65
CA LEU A 845 -18.90 -26.72 -8.79
C LEU A 845 -19.07 -28.16 -8.29
N LYS A 846 -20.21 -28.77 -8.55
CA LYS A 846 -20.50 -30.15 -8.12
C LYS A 846 -19.87 -31.18 -9.06
N GLN A 847 -19.62 -32.38 -8.57
CA GLN A 847 -19.22 -33.50 -9.44
C GLN A 847 -20.27 -33.73 -10.53
N ASN A 848 -19.82 -33.97 -11.76
CA ASN A 848 -20.65 -34.14 -12.96
C ASN A 848 -21.52 -32.91 -13.35
N GLU A 849 -21.47 -31.80 -12.63
CA GLU A 849 -22.00 -30.53 -13.12
C GLU A 849 -21.06 -29.98 -14.22
N VAL A 850 -21.65 -29.48 -15.30
CA VAL A 850 -20.93 -28.71 -16.33
C VAL A 850 -21.29 -27.25 -16.15
N ARG A 851 -20.33 -26.43 -15.73
CA ARG A 851 -20.50 -24.97 -15.73
C ARG A 851 -19.94 -24.39 -17.02
N THR A 852 -20.83 -23.93 -17.89
CA THR A 852 -20.47 -23.08 -19.02
C THR A 852 -20.28 -21.64 -18.54
N VAL A 853 -19.23 -20.99 -19.04
CA VAL A 853 -18.89 -19.58 -18.81
C VAL A 853 -18.70 -18.89 -20.15
N ASN A 854 -19.41 -17.79 -20.39
CA ASN A 854 -19.38 -17.03 -21.63
C ASN A 854 -18.33 -15.90 -21.58
N ARG A 855 -17.65 -15.64 -22.71
CA ARG A 855 -16.69 -14.53 -22.88
C ARG A 855 -16.79 -13.94 -24.29
N VAL A 856 -16.40 -12.67 -24.42
CA VAL A 856 -16.23 -11.95 -25.68
C VAL A 856 -14.87 -11.26 -25.69
N VAL A 857 -14.13 -11.42 -26.78
CA VAL A 857 -12.83 -10.76 -26.99
C VAL A 857 -12.84 -9.90 -28.23
N THR A 858 -12.24 -8.72 -28.14
CA THR A 858 -12.08 -7.77 -29.24
C THR A 858 -10.62 -7.76 -29.70
N ASN A 859 -10.40 -7.90 -31.01
CA ASN A 859 -9.08 -7.73 -31.62
C ASN A 859 -8.71 -6.24 -31.68
N VAL A 860 -7.60 -5.91 -31.03
CA VAL A 860 -6.96 -4.58 -31.01
C VAL A 860 -5.53 -4.62 -31.57
N GLY A 861 -5.11 -5.75 -32.13
CA GLY A 861 -3.86 -5.88 -32.87
C GLY A 861 -3.87 -5.12 -34.20
N ALA A 862 -2.69 -4.86 -34.76
CA ALA A 862 -2.52 -4.09 -35.99
C ALA A 862 -3.02 -4.81 -37.27
N GLN A 863 -3.29 -6.11 -37.20
CA GLN A 863 -3.87 -6.88 -38.31
C GLN A 863 -5.35 -7.13 -38.05
N ASP A 864 -6.20 -6.76 -39.00
CA ASP A 864 -7.65 -7.00 -38.92
C ASP A 864 -7.99 -8.50 -39.09
N ASP A 865 -7.37 -9.15 -40.08
CA ASP A 865 -7.54 -10.56 -40.39
C ASP A 865 -6.51 -11.38 -39.60
N THR A 866 -6.95 -12.08 -38.54
CA THR A 866 -6.04 -12.83 -37.64
C THR A 866 -6.77 -14.03 -37.03
N VAL A 867 -6.06 -15.15 -36.84
CA VAL A 867 -6.62 -16.38 -36.26
C VAL A 867 -5.93 -16.71 -34.94
N TYR A 868 -6.66 -16.59 -33.84
CA TYR A 868 -6.20 -17.04 -32.53
C TYR A 868 -6.65 -18.48 -32.27
N THR A 869 -5.76 -19.31 -31.72
CA THR A 869 -6.07 -20.67 -31.25
C THR A 869 -5.98 -20.72 -29.73
N ALA A 870 -6.93 -21.38 -29.08
CA ALA A 870 -6.92 -21.59 -27.63
C ALA A 870 -6.07 -22.80 -27.23
N SER A 871 -5.27 -22.61 -26.19
CA SER A 871 -4.66 -23.67 -25.39
C SER A 871 -5.17 -23.59 -23.96
N VAL A 872 -5.22 -24.74 -23.28
CA VAL A 872 -5.75 -24.86 -21.92
C VAL A 872 -4.73 -25.59 -21.06
N ASN A 873 -4.46 -25.04 -19.88
CA ASN A 873 -3.71 -25.69 -18.82
C ASN A 873 -4.67 -25.88 -17.63
N SER A 874 -5.00 -27.13 -17.32
CA SER A 874 -5.83 -27.50 -16.17
C SER A 874 -5.16 -28.60 -15.33
N PRO A 875 -5.46 -28.69 -14.03
CA PRO A 875 -4.96 -29.76 -13.18
C PRO A 875 -5.72 -31.07 -13.45
N SER A 876 -5.07 -32.20 -13.13
CA SER A 876 -5.66 -33.53 -13.27
C SER A 876 -7.04 -33.63 -12.62
N GLY A 877 -8.00 -34.23 -13.33
CA GLY A 877 -9.38 -34.45 -12.88
C GLY A 877 -10.36 -33.28 -13.11
N LEU A 878 -9.87 -32.08 -13.48
CA LEU A 878 -10.68 -30.97 -13.96
C LEU A 878 -10.65 -30.89 -15.50
N ASP A 879 -11.78 -31.19 -16.14
CA ASP A 879 -11.98 -31.06 -17.60
C ASP A 879 -12.38 -29.61 -17.90
N VAL A 880 -11.60 -28.93 -18.76
CA VAL A 880 -11.81 -27.54 -19.15
C VAL A 880 -11.72 -27.43 -20.67
N ARG A 881 -12.80 -27.01 -21.31
CA ARG A 881 -12.91 -26.97 -22.79
C ARG A 881 -13.31 -25.59 -23.28
N VAL A 882 -12.73 -25.16 -24.39
CA VAL A 882 -13.00 -23.85 -25.03
C VAL A 882 -13.68 -24.07 -26.37
N VAL A 883 -14.83 -23.42 -26.58
CA VAL A 883 -15.69 -23.62 -27.76
C VAL A 883 -16.11 -22.25 -28.35
N PRO A 884 -15.81 -21.94 -29.63
CA PRO A 884 -14.86 -22.66 -30.48
C PRO A 884 -13.44 -22.57 -29.92
N ASN A 885 -12.54 -23.49 -30.29
CA ASN A 885 -11.12 -23.43 -29.91
C ASN A 885 -10.26 -22.54 -30.85
N LYS A 886 -10.89 -21.90 -31.85
CA LYS A 886 -10.27 -20.96 -32.78
C LYS A 886 -11.19 -19.76 -33.01
N LEU A 887 -10.62 -18.57 -33.03
CA LEU A 887 -11.31 -17.31 -33.32
C LEU A 887 -10.65 -16.65 -34.53
N LYS A 888 -11.42 -16.45 -35.60
CA LYS A 888 -10.97 -15.80 -36.84
C LYS A 888 -11.58 -14.40 -36.93
N PHE A 889 -10.79 -13.40 -36.61
CA PHE A 889 -11.15 -12.00 -36.76
C PHE A 889 -11.02 -11.55 -38.23
N SER A 890 -11.72 -10.48 -38.58
CA SER A 890 -11.56 -9.74 -39.83
C SER A 890 -12.00 -8.28 -39.65
N LYS A 891 -11.85 -7.47 -40.70
CA LYS A 891 -12.40 -6.09 -40.74
C LYS A 891 -13.88 -6.00 -40.36
N SER A 892 -14.67 -7.01 -40.71
CA SER A 892 -16.11 -7.08 -40.43
C SER A 892 -16.43 -7.69 -39.06
N TYR A 893 -15.49 -8.42 -38.44
CA TYR A 893 -15.70 -9.19 -37.21
C TYR A 893 -14.56 -8.91 -36.23
N LYS A 894 -14.59 -7.73 -35.59
CA LYS A 894 -13.58 -7.31 -34.60
C LYS A 894 -13.80 -7.86 -33.19
N SER A 895 -15.01 -8.29 -32.85
CA SER A 895 -15.33 -8.90 -31.55
C SER A 895 -15.97 -10.27 -31.76
N LEU A 896 -15.53 -11.27 -31.01
CA LEU A 896 -16.02 -12.65 -31.12
C LEU A 896 -16.28 -13.27 -29.74
N GLY A 897 -17.37 -14.02 -29.65
CA GLY A 897 -17.75 -14.77 -28.46
C GLY A 897 -17.14 -16.17 -28.42
N PHE A 898 -16.84 -16.66 -27.22
CA PHE A 898 -16.50 -18.06 -26.95
C PHE A 898 -17.05 -18.51 -25.59
N GLN A 899 -17.12 -19.82 -25.41
CA GLN A 899 -17.55 -20.48 -24.18
C GLN A 899 -16.42 -21.28 -23.56
N VAL A 900 -16.41 -21.36 -22.24
CA VAL A 900 -15.52 -22.21 -21.44
C VAL A 900 -16.38 -23.14 -20.61
N LEU A 901 -16.22 -24.45 -20.79
CA LEU A 901 -16.98 -25.47 -20.08
C LEU A 901 -16.05 -26.11 -19.04
N PHE A 902 -16.42 -26.03 -17.76
CA PHE A 902 -15.73 -26.65 -16.64
C PHE A 902 -16.55 -27.84 -16.12
N SER A 903 -15.91 -29.00 -15.91
CA SER A 903 -16.52 -30.11 -15.15
C SER A 903 -15.50 -30.90 -14.34
N VAL A 904 -15.92 -31.33 -13.15
CA VAL A 904 -15.13 -32.13 -12.20
C VAL A 904 -15.54 -33.59 -12.36
N LYS A 905 -14.58 -34.43 -12.75
CA LYS A 905 -14.80 -35.88 -12.93
C LYS A 905 -14.50 -36.66 -11.66
N ASP A 906 -13.43 -36.28 -10.98
CA ASP A 906 -12.91 -36.96 -9.80
C ASP A 906 -13.46 -36.32 -8.51
N SER A 907 -14.16 -37.10 -7.70
CA SER A 907 -14.74 -36.67 -6.41
C SER A 907 -13.72 -36.56 -5.28
N SER A 908 -12.48 -37.01 -5.47
CA SER A 908 -11.39 -36.80 -4.49
C SER A 908 -10.82 -35.38 -4.51
N LEU A 909 -11.11 -34.59 -5.55
CA LEU A 909 -10.67 -33.20 -5.68
C LEU A 909 -11.43 -32.27 -4.72
N GLN A 910 -10.82 -31.99 -3.57
CA GLN A 910 -11.34 -31.02 -2.59
C GLN A 910 -10.54 -29.71 -2.63
N GLY A 911 -11.25 -28.58 -2.68
CA GLY A 911 -10.67 -27.24 -2.52
C GLY A 911 -10.69 -26.39 -3.80
N ASP A 912 -9.75 -25.45 -3.89
CA ASP A 912 -9.61 -24.48 -4.97
C ASP A 912 -8.58 -24.97 -6.01
N LEU A 913 -9.03 -25.24 -7.23
CA LEU A 913 -8.23 -25.76 -8.35
C LEU A 913 -7.87 -24.62 -9.32
N PHE A 914 -6.61 -24.53 -9.75
CA PHE A 914 -6.11 -23.41 -10.56
C PHE A 914 -5.57 -23.84 -11.92
N GLY A 915 -5.70 -22.97 -12.92
CA GLY A 915 -5.15 -23.17 -14.26
C GLY A 915 -5.24 -21.91 -15.12
N SER A 916 -5.13 -22.05 -16.43
CA SER A 916 -5.31 -20.92 -17.36
C SER A 916 -5.72 -21.32 -18.77
N ILE A 917 -6.32 -20.37 -19.48
CA ILE A 917 -6.62 -20.43 -20.91
C ILE A 917 -5.74 -19.39 -21.60
N THR A 918 -5.12 -19.76 -22.71
CA THR A 918 -4.23 -18.86 -23.47
C THR A 918 -4.62 -18.89 -24.94
N TRP A 919 -5.03 -17.74 -25.47
CA TRP A 919 -5.18 -17.51 -26.90
C TRP A 919 -3.86 -17.03 -27.49
N SER A 920 -3.47 -17.57 -28.65
CA SER A 920 -2.33 -17.05 -29.42
C SER A 920 -2.56 -17.17 -30.92
N ASP A 921 -2.05 -16.19 -31.67
CA ASP A 921 -1.94 -16.15 -33.14
C ASP A 921 -0.50 -16.46 -33.62
N GLY A 922 0.41 -16.80 -32.70
CA GLY A 922 1.84 -16.99 -32.95
C GLY A 922 2.72 -15.77 -32.65
N THR A 923 2.13 -14.57 -32.47
CA THR A 923 2.83 -13.33 -32.11
C THR A 923 2.41 -12.85 -30.72
N HIS A 924 1.09 -12.70 -30.51
CA HIS A 924 0.48 -12.29 -29.26
C HIS A 924 0.19 -13.50 -28.37
N THR A 925 0.16 -13.28 -27.06
CA THR A 925 -0.19 -14.30 -26.06
C THR A 925 -1.16 -13.67 -25.07
N VAL A 926 -2.41 -14.13 -25.07
CA VAL A 926 -3.52 -13.55 -24.31
C VAL A 926 -3.96 -14.57 -23.27
N ARG A 927 -3.43 -14.47 -22.06
CA ARG A 927 -3.66 -15.45 -20.99
C ARG A 927 -4.70 -14.98 -19.98
N SER A 928 -5.67 -15.83 -19.68
CA SER A 928 -6.63 -15.66 -18.58
C SER A 928 -6.42 -16.77 -17.54
N PRO A 929 -6.13 -16.47 -16.26
CA PRO A 929 -6.12 -17.48 -15.21
C PRO A 929 -7.56 -17.92 -14.88
N PHE A 930 -7.71 -19.11 -14.31
CA PHE A 930 -8.94 -19.53 -13.69
C PHE A 930 -8.75 -20.18 -12.31
N ALA A 931 -9.79 -20.07 -11.49
CA ALA A 931 -9.93 -20.74 -10.20
C ALA A 931 -11.28 -21.47 -10.13
N VAL A 932 -11.29 -22.74 -9.70
CA VAL A 932 -12.49 -23.56 -9.57
C VAL A 932 -12.56 -24.16 -8.17
N THR A 933 -13.50 -23.70 -7.34
CA THR A 933 -13.78 -24.32 -6.03
C THR A 933 -14.73 -25.50 -6.24
N THR A 934 -14.32 -26.71 -5.86
CA THR A 934 -15.23 -27.87 -5.86
C THR A 934 -16.24 -27.76 -4.71
N ALA A 935 -17.44 -28.30 -4.91
CA ALA A 935 -18.39 -28.54 -3.82
C ALA A 935 -18.07 -29.89 -3.17
N GLY A 936 -17.52 -29.85 -1.96
CA GLY A 936 -17.37 -31.00 -1.07
C GLY A 936 -18.63 -31.31 -0.28
#